data_AF-A0A2E5VL28-F1
#
_entry.id   AF-A0A2E5VL28-F1
#
_cell.length_a   1.000
_cell.length_b   1.000
_cell.length_c   1.000
_cell.angle_alpha   90.00
_cell.angle_beta   90.00
_cell.angle_gamma   90.00
#
_symmetry.space_group_name_H-M   'P 1'
#
loop_
_entity.id
_entity.type
_entity.pdbx_description
1 polymer ?
#
loop_
_entity_poly.entity_id
_entity_poly.type
_entity_poly.pdbx_seq_one_letter_code
_entity_poly.pdbx_strand_id
1 'polypeptide(L)'
;MQFCSRKVSIVAHFLLSVVWIVGARPLPVCTADSPVSQVSGGVDFERDVQPIFREHCHTCHGEDVQEADLRLDQREGALAGGASGAAIFAGRSDRSLLIRLVTESEDQGSRMPPEDESEPLPDAQVAILRAWIDQGARWPQDHAGAPGQREAMQHWSFQPLRRPPLPGVAEDKWCRNPIDRFVLARLESHALAPVSAADRRTLARRVAFDLLGLPPSPELVAEFVDNPAVDAYEQLVESTLSDPHYGERWGRHWLDLVRYADTNGYEIDGNKPFAWKYRDYVIAALNSDKPYDRFVLEQLAGDELQDASTETVLATGYLRVGPWDAERGASVQQSELIAERYNELDDMVSTTSMVFLGLTMGCARCHSHKFDPLTARDYYSMAAIFHPLERSRDGRVELFVPAVPPSVLKGNPELEDPQGYFLREVAGKIPETRLLKRGNPAQPGAVVTPAIPAVFVETPVMFLGPDEFTSRRRLSLARWIVDSGNPLTARVIVNRVWQYHFGEGLVRTSSDFGLRGDKPTHPLLLDWLAHWFSYEGGWSLKKLHRLIMTSSTYRMSKQWESTDAGKAGDNHLLWHFPYRRLEMEAIRDSMLAVSGRLSQQMYGPGMYPQVSAAARRSGFKPSKVWKPFDEEDASRRTVYAFLKRTFIPPMFDVLDFCDTARSAGRREVTTVAPQSLTLFNGDFVNRQARHFADRLEREAGPVPEKQIERAYQLALGRLPDKLELAEMRKFLVEEAASLLADDAGPVTVGDPRPPRTAADAQRLALSQMCRVVFNLNEFVYPD
;
A
#
# COMPACT_ATOMS: atom_id res chain seq x y z
N MET A 1 2.77 -26.24 53.76
CA MET A 1 2.48 -27.59 53.24
C MET A 1 3.28 -27.73 51.94
N GLN A 2 4.59 -28.07 51.97
CA GLN A 2 5.19 -29.43 51.96
C GLN A 2 4.71 -30.26 50.76
N PHE A 3 5.49 -30.73 49.77
CA PHE A 3 6.88 -31.26 49.69
C PHE A 3 7.49 -30.95 48.29
N CYS A 4 8.74 -30.49 48.10
CA CYS A 4 10.09 -31.13 48.21
C CYS A 4 10.58 -31.73 46.85
N SER A 5 11.50 -31.07 46.11
CA SER A 5 12.99 -31.26 46.04
C SER A 5 13.44 -32.53 45.31
N ARG A 6 14.51 -32.63 44.48
CA ARG A 6 15.86 -32.04 44.52
C ARG A 6 16.63 -32.26 43.18
N LYS A 7 17.67 -31.43 43.00
CA LYS A 7 18.83 -31.53 42.08
C LYS A 7 19.63 -32.86 42.18
N VAL A 8 20.43 -33.22 41.14
CA VAL A 8 21.92 -33.17 41.07
C VAL A 8 22.45 -33.93 39.83
N SER A 9 23.66 -33.55 39.41
CA SER A 9 24.42 -33.77 38.17
C SER A 9 25.37 -35.01 38.21
N ILE A 10 26.08 -35.25 37.09
CA ILE A 10 27.46 -35.83 36.93
C ILE A 10 27.64 -37.29 36.40
N VAL A 11 28.10 -37.36 35.13
CA VAL A 11 29.33 -37.99 34.54
C VAL A 11 29.64 -39.51 34.65
N ALA A 12 30.04 -40.07 33.49
CA ALA A 12 31.18 -40.98 33.18
C ALA A 12 30.99 -42.48 32.79
N HIS A 13 31.52 -42.76 31.58
CA HIS A 13 32.41 -43.88 31.16
C HIS A 13 31.86 -45.29 30.83
N PHE A 14 32.21 -45.77 29.63
CA PHE A 14 32.80 -47.08 29.20
C PHE A 14 32.40 -47.36 27.71
N LEU A 15 33.23 -47.19 26.67
CA LEU A 15 34.45 -47.88 26.16
C LEU A 15 34.29 -49.32 25.62
N LEU A 16 34.84 -49.50 24.39
CA LEU A 16 35.42 -50.71 23.72
C LEU A 16 34.44 -51.65 22.97
N SER A 17 34.68 -52.17 21.74
CA SER A 17 35.94 -52.63 21.09
C SER A 17 35.74 -52.82 19.54
N VAL A 18 36.66 -52.41 18.64
CA VAL A 18 37.78 -53.17 17.96
C VAL A 18 37.34 -53.91 16.65
N VAL A 19 37.95 -53.76 15.45
CA VAL A 19 39.23 -54.32 14.88
C VAL A 19 39.57 -53.54 13.57
N TRP A 20 40.69 -52.81 13.43
CA TRP A 20 42.01 -53.10 12.81
C TRP A 20 42.10 -53.63 11.35
N ILE A 21 42.84 -52.92 10.48
CA ILE A 21 44.04 -53.42 9.75
C ILE A 21 44.85 -52.23 9.17
N VAL A 22 46.18 -52.39 9.24
CA VAL A 22 47.29 -51.46 9.01
C VAL A 22 47.76 -51.43 7.55
N GLY A 23 48.28 -50.27 7.12
CA GLY A 23 49.17 -50.15 5.96
C GLY A 23 49.81 -48.77 5.86
N ALA A 24 51.01 -48.59 6.41
CA ALA A 24 51.78 -47.34 6.40
C ALA A 24 52.80 -47.28 5.24
N ARG A 25 52.96 -46.09 4.64
CA ARG A 25 54.21 -45.61 4.02
C ARG A 25 54.37 -44.10 4.30
N PRO A 26 55.60 -43.60 4.53
CA PRO A 26 55.85 -42.28 5.09
C PRO A 26 55.92 -41.20 4.01
N LEU A 27 55.48 -39.99 4.35
CA LEU A 27 55.80 -38.77 3.59
C LEU A 27 56.69 -37.86 4.45
N PRO A 28 57.60 -37.10 3.81
CA PRO A 28 58.72 -36.47 4.48
C PRO A 28 58.32 -35.17 5.17
N VAL A 29 59.04 -34.89 6.26
CA VAL A 29 59.18 -33.54 6.82
C VAL A 29 59.85 -32.67 5.75
N CYS A 30 59.10 -31.74 5.18
CA CYS A 30 59.66 -30.60 4.46
C CYS A 30 59.35 -29.35 5.27
N THR A 31 60.43 -28.71 5.69
CA THR A 31 60.54 -27.39 6.30
C THR A 31 59.72 -26.35 5.54
N ALA A 32 58.99 -25.54 6.31
CA ALA A 32 58.31 -24.36 5.82
C ALA A 32 59.34 -23.35 5.28
N ASP A 33 59.35 -23.19 3.96
CA ASP A 33 59.70 -21.94 3.29
C ASP A 33 58.76 -21.83 2.10
N SER A 34 57.64 -21.13 2.31
CA SER A 34 56.76 -20.70 1.23
C SER A 34 56.88 -19.18 1.09
N PRO A 35 57.14 -18.68 -0.13
CA PRO A 35 57.48 -17.29 -0.37
C PRO A 35 56.26 -16.38 -0.20
N VAL A 36 56.54 -15.17 0.28
CA VAL A 36 55.64 -14.02 0.26
C VAL A 36 55.13 -13.84 -1.17
N SER A 37 53.90 -14.25 -1.40
CA SER A 37 53.18 -14.01 -2.64
C SER A 37 52.68 -12.57 -2.57
N GLN A 38 53.31 -11.66 -3.33
CA GLN A 38 52.79 -10.31 -3.50
C GLN A 38 51.41 -10.37 -4.16
N VAL A 39 50.37 -10.08 -3.37
CA VAL A 39 49.02 -9.82 -3.87
C VAL A 39 49.03 -8.41 -4.46
N SER A 40 48.82 -8.31 -5.77
CA SER A 40 48.75 -7.05 -6.53
C SER A 40 47.41 -6.33 -6.36
N GLY A 41 46.98 -6.12 -5.12
CA GLY A 41 45.81 -5.30 -4.78
C GLY A 41 46.14 -4.47 -3.55
N GLY A 42 45.79 -3.18 -3.56
CA GLY A 42 45.95 -2.30 -2.40
C GLY A 42 45.23 -2.85 -1.15
N VAL A 43 45.49 -2.21 -0.01
CA VAL A 43 44.85 -2.57 1.26
C VAL A 43 43.43 -2.02 1.27
N ASP A 44 42.45 -2.89 1.51
CA ASP A 44 41.03 -2.54 1.56
C ASP A 44 40.55 -2.40 3.00
N PHE A 45 39.75 -1.37 3.28
CA PHE A 45 39.33 -1.10 4.65
C PHE A 45 38.41 -2.19 5.21
N GLU A 46 37.40 -2.65 4.47
CA GLU A 46 36.44 -3.64 5.00
C GLU A 46 37.07 -5.03 5.11
N ARG A 47 37.92 -5.40 4.14
CA ARG A 47 38.60 -6.71 4.12
C ARG A 47 39.75 -6.80 5.14
N ASP A 48 40.61 -5.78 5.20
CA ASP A 48 41.91 -5.90 5.86
C ASP A 48 42.02 -5.07 7.15
N VAL A 49 41.34 -3.91 7.25
CA VAL A 49 41.50 -2.96 8.38
C VAL A 49 40.39 -3.08 9.42
N GLN A 50 39.14 -3.22 8.96
CA GLN A 50 37.97 -3.30 9.82
C GLN A 50 38.00 -4.51 10.78
N PRO A 51 38.49 -5.70 10.39
CA PRO A 51 38.67 -6.79 11.34
C PRO A 51 39.63 -6.43 12.47
N ILE A 52 40.75 -5.76 12.15
CA ILE A 52 41.74 -5.32 13.15
C ILE A 52 41.12 -4.34 14.14
N PHE A 53 40.36 -3.34 13.65
CA PHE A 53 39.70 -2.37 14.52
C PHE A 53 38.62 -3.00 15.40
N ARG A 54 37.82 -3.93 14.85
CA ARG A 54 36.80 -4.65 15.63
C ARG A 54 37.41 -5.52 16.72
N GLU A 55 38.50 -6.20 16.41
CA GLU A 55 39.13 -7.15 17.32
C GLU A 55 39.93 -6.44 18.42
N HIS A 56 40.67 -5.38 18.07
CA HIS A 56 41.66 -4.79 18.97
C HIS A 56 41.36 -3.35 19.43
N CYS A 57 40.37 -2.66 18.86
CA CYS A 57 40.19 -1.22 19.12
C CYS A 57 38.79 -0.81 19.56
N HIS A 58 37.73 -1.44 19.04
CA HIS A 58 36.35 -1.00 19.26
C HIS A 58 35.85 -1.17 20.70
N THR A 59 36.46 -2.05 21.49
CA THR A 59 36.07 -2.24 22.90
C THR A 59 36.25 -0.95 23.70
N CYS A 60 37.32 -0.18 23.43
CA CYS A 60 37.69 1.02 24.19
C CYS A 60 37.54 2.32 23.38
N HIS A 61 37.55 2.23 22.05
CA HIS A 61 37.39 3.36 21.11
C HIS A 61 36.23 3.14 20.13
N GLY A 62 35.10 2.64 20.64
CA GLY A 62 33.89 2.32 19.87
C GLY A 62 32.65 3.09 20.34
N GLU A 63 31.46 2.53 20.12
CA GLU A 63 30.21 3.23 20.46
C GLU A 63 30.00 3.42 21.96
N ASP A 64 30.22 2.34 22.71
CA ASP A 64 29.88 2.24 24.13
C ASP A 64 30.95 2.87 25.04
N VAL A 65 32.22 2.83 24.62
CA VAL A 65 33.37 3.37 25.35
C VAL A 65 34.23 4.19 24.38
N GLN A 66 34.62 5.39 24.82
CA GLN A 66 35.29 6.41 23.99
C GLN A 66 36.50 6.96 24.74
N GLU A 67 37.47 6.12 25.01
CA GLU A 67 38.66 6.55 25.72
C GLU A 67 39.41 7.64 24.94
N ALA A 68 39.86 8.65 25.68
CA ALA A 68 40.49 9.85 25.13
C ALA A 68 39.65 10.55 24.03
N ASP A 69 38.31 10.45 24.08
CA ASP A 69 37.38 10.99 23.08
C ASP A 69 37.64 10.49 21.64
N LEU A 70 38.33 9.35 21.49
CA LEU A 70 38.65 8.78 20.18
C LEU A 70 37.62 7.72 19.76
N ARG A 71 37.18 7.80 18.50
CA ARG A 71 36.25 6.85 17.87
C ARG A 71 36.88 6.23 16.63
N LEU A 72 37.19 4.94 16.67
CA LEU A 72 37.78 4.20 15.53
C LEU A 72 36.76 3.38 14.75
N ASP A 73 35.52 3.28 15.24
CA ASP A 73 34.40 2.62 14.54
C ASP A 73 33.72 3.54 13.51
N GLN A 74 34.01 4.85 13.53
CA GLN A 74 33.48 5.86 12.62
C GLN A 74 34.61 6.68 12.00
N ARG A 75 34.57 6.87 10.68
CA ARG A 75 35.63 7.60 9.96
C ARG A 75 35.79 9.04 10.44
N GLU A 76 34.70 9.80 10.60
CA GLU A 76 34.81 11.20 11.04
C GLU A 76 35.52 11.28 12.39
N GLY A 77 35.18 10.39 13.32
CA GLY A 77 35.82 10.31 14.63
C GLY A 77 37.30 9.92 14.52
N ALA A 78 37.61 8.94 13.68
CA ALA A 78 38.97 8.44 13.50
C ALA A 78 39.89 9.49 12.84
N LEU A 79 39.35 10.28 11.91
CA LEU A 79 40.08 11.36 11.23
C LEU A 79 40.14 12.66 12.03
N ALA A 80 39.09 13.00 12.80
CA ALA A 80 39.11 14.13 13.70
C ALA A 80 40.10 13.90 14.85
N GLY A 81 40.25 12.64 15.29
CA GLY A 81 41.08 12.27 16.43
C GLY A 81 40.40 12.51 17.77
N GLY A 82 41.14 12.26 18.84
CA GLY A 82 40.68 12.41 20.23
C GLY A 82 41.33 13.59 20.94
N ALA A 83 41.27 13.59 22.27
CA ALA A 83 41.88 14.59 23.15
C ALA A 83 43.40 14.75 22.92
N SER A 84 44.07 13.72 22.40
CA SER A 84 45.49 13.68 22.06
C SER A 84 45.81 14.20 20.63
N GLY A 85 44.81 14.72 19.92
CA GLY A 85 44.92 15.20 18.54
C GLY A 85 44.54 14.15 17.48
N ALA A 86 44.82 14.48 16.21
CA ALA A 86 44.46 13.65 15.06
C ALA A 86 45.13 12.26 15.12
N ALA A 87 44.31 11.21 15.17
CA ALA A 87 44.79 9.84 15.24
C ALA A 87 45.37 9.35 13.90
N ILE A 88 44.78 9.81 12.78
CA ILE A 88 45.12 9.37 11.43
C ILE A 88 45.37 10.58 10.54
N PHE A 89 46.58 10.66 9.97
CA PHE A 89 46.92 11.57 8.88
C PHE A 89 46.93 10.82 7.56
N ALA A 90 45.86 10.99 6.77
CA ALA A 90 45.71 10.33 5.48
C ALA A 90 46.93 10.58 4.56
N GLY A 91 47.51 9.51 4.05
CA GLY A 91 48.71 9.51 3.20
C GLY A 91 50.04 9.59 3.97
N ARG A 92 50.02 9.63 5.31
CA ARG A 92 51.19 9.83 6.17
C ARG A 92 51.13 8.95 7.43
N SER A 93 51.40 7.66 7.27
CA SER A 93 51.48 6.70 8.38
C SER A 93 52.57 7.08 9.39
N ASP A 94 53.67 7.66 8.90
CA ASP A 94 54.79 8.21 9.70
C ASP A 94 54.39 9.35 10.64
N ARG A 95 53.29 10.06 10.34
CA ARG A 95 52.76 11.15 11.18
C ARG A 95 51.51 10.78 11.94
N SER A 96 50.97 9.58 11.73
CA SER A 96 49.72 9.15 12.34
C SER A 96 49.96 8.64 13.75
N LEU A 97 49.32 9.29 14.73
CA LEU A 97 49.44 8.94 16.14
C LEU A 97 49.01 7.49 16.39
N LEU A 98 48.01 6.99 15.65
CA LEU A 98 47.58 5.59 15.69
C LEU A 98 48.76 4.63 15.47
N ILE A 99 49.57 4.85 14.42
CA ILE A 99 50.71 3.99 14.11
C ILE A 99 51.78 4.07 15.18
N ARG A 100 52.02 5.27 15.72
CA ARG A 100 52.99 5.47 16.79
C ARG A 100 52.61 4.69 18.05
N LEU A 101 51.36 4.80 18.48
CA LEU A 101 50.87 4.16 19.71
C LEU A 101 50.81 2.63 19.59
N VAL A 102 50.54 2.08 18.39
CA VAL A 102 50.56 0.61 18.18
C VAL A 102 51.96 0.03 17.94
N THR A 103 53.02 0.87 17.87
CA THR A 103 54.40 0.41 17.59
C THR A 103 55.45 0.78 18.62
N GLU A 104 55.32 1.91 19.34
CA GLU A 104 56.30 2.34 20.36
C GLU A 104 55.86 1.92 21.77
N SER A 105 56.77 1.37 22.58
CA SER A 105 56.52 0.93 23.96
C SER A 105 57.32 1.69 25.03
N GLU A 106 57.92 2.83 24.71
CA GLU A 106 58.98 3.41 25.57
C GLU A 106 58.60 4.66 26.38
N ASP A 107 57.32 5.06 26.44
CA ASP A 107 56.89 6.05 27.43
C ASP A 107 55.69 5.56 28.24
N GLN A 108 55.85 5.65 29.57
CA GLN A 108 54.98 5.08 30.59
C GLN A 108 53.49 5.36 30.29
N GLY A 109 52.78 4.33 29.81
CA GLY A 109 51.33 4.31 29.66
C GLY A 109 50.75 4.58 28.26
N SER A 110 51.56 4.59 27.18
CA SER A 110 51.09 5.06 25.85
C SER A 110 51.01 3.99 24.74
N ARG A 111 51.31 2.71 24.99
CA ARG A 111 51.19 1.68 23.95
C ARG A 111 49.74 1.21 23.82
N MET A 112 49.25 1.05 22.59
CA MET A 112 47.92 0.54 22.27
C MET A 112 47.98 -0.80 21.52
N PRO A 113 47.23 -1.84 21.92
CA PRO A 113 46.44 -1.93 23.15
C PRO A 113 47.30 -1.85 24.43
N PRO A 114 46.73 -1.38 25.56
CA PRO A 114 47.43 -1.33 26.85
C PRO A 114 47.95 -2.71 27.28
N GLU A 115 49.12 -2.75 27.93
CA GLU A 115 49.77 -4.00 28.35
C GLU A 115 48.93 -4.84 29.30
N ASP A 116 48.05 -4.20 30.07
CA ASP A 116 47.12 -4.82 31.01
C ASP A 116 45.81 -5.31 30.37
N GLU A 117 45.52 -4.92 29.12
CA GLU A 117 44.31 -5.33 28.41
C GLU A 117 44.55 -6.35 27.29
N SER A 118 45.62 -6.22 26.48
CA SER A 118 45.89 -7.14 25.36
C SER A 118 47.36 -7.17 24.90
N GLU A 119 47.72 -8.27 24.23
CA GLU A 119 48.98 -8.41 23.49
C GLU A 119 49.10 -7.34 22.38
N PRO A 120 50.34 -6.93 22.01
CA PRO A 120 50.55 -5.97 20.92
C PRO A 120 50.06 -6.52 19.58
N LEU A 121 49.67 -5.61 18.68
CA LEU A 121 49.30 -6.01 17.32
C LEU A 121 50.48 -6.72 16.64
N PRO A 122 50.25 -7.84 15.95
CA PRO A 122 51.26 -8.47 15.10
C PRO A 122 51.79 -7.50 14.03
N ASP A 123 53.09 -7.60 13.72
CA ASP A 123 53.75 -6.73 12.72
C ASP A 123 53.04 -6.71 11.35
N ALA A 124 52.43 -7.84 10.97
CA ALA A 124 51.64 -7.94 9.74
C ALA A 124 50.39 -7.06 9.76
N GLN A 125 49.68 -6.97 10.89
CA GLN A 125 48.51 -6.10 11.05
C GLN A 125 48.93 -4.62 11.11
N VAL A 126 50.04 -4.31 11.79
CA VAL A 126 50.62 -2.96 11.78
C VAL A 126 51.01 -2.54 10.35
N ALA A 127 51.60 -3.44 9.56
CA ALA A 127 51.94 -3.18 8.17
C ALA A 127 50.70 -2.91 7.30
N ILE A 128 49.59 -3.63 7.54
CA ILE A 128 48.30 -3.38 6.89
C ILE A 128 47.78 -1.97 7.24
N LEU A 129 47.80 -1.58 8.52
CA LEU A 129 47.37 -0.25 8.96
C LEU A 129 48.24 0.86 8.34
N ARG A 130 49.57 0.69 8.32
CA ARG A 130 50.49 1.65 7.68
C ARG A 130 50.19 1.80 6.20
N ALA A 131 50.11 0.67 5.48
CA ALA A 131 49.85 0.67 4.05
C ALA A 131 48.48 1.29 3.71
N TRP A 132 47.44 1.03 4.51
CA TRP A 132 46.13 1.66 4.33
C TRP A 132 46.16 3.17 4.55
N ILE A 133 46.82 3.64 5.61
CA ILE A 133 46.96 5.08 5.87
C ILE A 133 47.74 5.75 4.75
N ASP A 134 48.86 5.17 4.30
CA ASP A 134 49.67 5.71 3.21
C ASP A 134 48.93 5.72 1.86
N GLN A 135 47.95 4.82 1.67
CA GLN A 135 47.02 4.83 0.53
C GLN A 135 45.92 5.92 0.62
N GLY A 136 45.98 6.78 1.64
CA GLY A 136 45.06 7.89 1.85
C GLY A 136 43.96 7.61 2.87
N ALA A 137 44.12 6.58 3.71
CA ALA A 137 43.14 6.17 4.73
C ALA A 137 41.71 6.10 4.16
N ARG A 138 41.59 5.45 2.99
CA ARG A 138 40.32 5.34 2.27
C ARG A 138 39.37 4.50 3.09
N TRP A 139 38.36 5.15 3.64
CA TRP A 139 37.30 4.55 4.43
C TRP A 139 36.05 4.48 3.55
N PRO A 140 35.15 3.49 3.71
CA PRO A 140 33.87 3.48 3.01
C PRO A 140 32.98 4.62 3.54
N GLN A 141 33.24 5.85 3.08
CA GLN A 141 32.34 6.98 3.25
C GLN A 141 31.66 7.40 1.95
N ASP A 142 31.96 6.72 0.86
CA ASP A 142 31.43 7.03 -0.47
C ASP A 142 30.58 5.89 -1.05
N HIS A 143 29.91 5.11 -0.20
CA HIS A 143 29.15 3.96 -0.64
C HIS A 143 27.75 3.94 0.02
N ALA A 144 26.61 4.03 -0.66
CA ALA A 144 26.38 3.66 -2.06
C ALA A 144 27.17 2.40 -2.42
N GLY A 145 27.12 1.37 -1.56
CA GLY A 145 27.85 0.13 -1.82
C GLY A 145 28.68 -0.51 -0.70
N ALA A 146 28.14 -0.64 0.52
CA ALA A 146 28.38 -1.91 1.22
C ALA A 146 28.09 -3.07 0.24
N PRO A 147 28.70 -4.26 0.33
CA PRO A 147 28.47 -5.34 -0.63
C PRO A 147 26.98 -5.58 -0.93
N GLY A 148 26.13 -5.48 0.09
CA GLY A 148 24.66 -5.55 -0.05
C GLY A 148 23.99 -4.34 -0.72
N GLN A 149 24.55 -3.12 -0.69
CA GLN A 149 23.99 -1.93 -1.36
C GLN A 149 24.30 -1.88 -2.86
N ARG A 150 25.46 -2.36 -3.33
CA ARG A 150 25.71 -2.46 -4.79
C ARG A 150 24.80 -3.52 -5.41
N GLU A 151 24.61 -4.64 -4.72
CA GLU A 151 23.61 -5.64 -5.09
C GLU A 151 22.20 -5.06 -5.02
N ALA A 152 21.90 -4.23 -4.02
CA ALA A 152 20.61 -3.55 -3.92
C ALA A 152 20.36 -2.58 -5.09
N MET A 153 21.38 -1.85 -5.55
CA MET A 153 21.28 -1.00 -6.74
C MET A 153 21.08 -1.81 -8.03
N GLN A 154 21.47 -3.08 -8.07
CA GLN A 154 21.21 -4.00 -9.18
C GLN A 154 19.81 -4.64 -9.11
N HIS A 155 19.04 -4.38 -8.05
CA HIS A 155 17.69 -4.90 -7.92
C HIS A 155 16.80 -4.40 -9.08
N TRP A 156 15.95 -5.30 -9.57
CA TRP A 156 15.16 -5.12 -10.80
C TRP A 156 14.32 -3.83 -10.79
N SER A 157 13.81 -3.43 -9.63
CA SER A 157 12.93 -2.28 -9.48
C SER A 157 13.65 -0.93 -9.59
N PHE A 158 14.97 -0.90 -9.36
CA PHE A 158 15.81 0.28 -9.56
C PHE A 158 16.40 0.35 -10.98
N GLN A 159 16.24 -0.70 -11.79
CA GLN A 159 16.72 -0.69 -13.17
C GLN A 159 15.81 0.18 -14.05
N PRO A 160 16.39 0.95 -15.01
CA PRO A 160 15.61 1.73 -15.95
C PRO A 160 14.51 0.92 -16.64
N LEU A 161 13.34 1.53 -16.82
CA LEU A 161 12.23 0.91 -17.50
C LEU A 161 12.55 0.73 -18.99
N ARG A 162 12.36 -0.49 -19.51
CA ARG A 162 12.61 -0.84 -20.92
C ARG A 162 11.43 -1.61 -21.50
N ARG A 163 11.21 -1.50 -22.82
CA ARG A 163 10.22 -2.33 -23.52
C ARG A 163 10.83 -3.69 -23.87
N PRO A 164 10.42 -4.79 -23.23
CA PRO A 164 10.90 -6.11 -23.63
C PRO A 164 10.24 -6.56 -24.94
N PRO A 165 10.91 -7.43 -25.73
CA PRO A 165 10.32 -8.03 -26.91
C PRO A 165 9.17 -8.97 -26.52
N LEU A 166 8.21 -9.15 -27.43
CA LEU A 166 7.14 -10.14 -27.23
C LEU A 166 7.74 -11.56 -27.31
N PRO A 167 7.43 -12.45 -26.34
CA PRO A 167 7.91 -13.81 -26.39
C PRO A 167 7.24 -14.59 -27.55
N GLY A 168 7.97 -15.58 -28.07
CA GLY A 168 7.39 -16.61 -28.94
C GLY A 168 6.62 -17.62 -28.11
N VAL A 169 5.46 -18.05 -28.61
CA VAL A 169 4.56 -19.01 -27.97
C VAL A 169 4.13 -20.07 -28.97
N ALA A 170 3.82 -21.27 -28.49
CA ALA A 170 3.36 -22.37 -29.35
C ALA A 170 1.89 -22.17 -29.78
N GLU A 171 1.04 -21.74 -28.86
CA GLU A 171 -0.41 -21.59 -29.07
C GLU A 171 -0.84 -20.14 -29.39
N ASP A 172 -0.34 -19.58 -30.49
CA ASP A 172 -0.58 -18.17 -30.87
C ASP A 172 -2.07 -17.81 -31.04
N LYS A 173 -2.93 -18.81 -31.34
CA LYS A 173 -4.38 -18.61 -31.50
C LYS A 173 -5.12 -18.28 -30.20
N TRP A 174 -4.56 -18.64 -29.04
CA TRP A 174 -5.15 -18.27 -27.75
C TRP A 174 -4.92 -16.79 -27.44
N CYS A 175 -3.80 -16.22 -27.89
CA CYS A 175 -3.44 -14.84 -27.62
C CYS A 175 -4.34 -13.84 -28.37
N ARG A 176 -5.00 -12.94 -27.63
CA ARG A 176 -5.78 -11.83 -28.21
C ARG A 176 -4.98 -10.55 -28.28
N ASN A 177 -4.11 -10.34 -27.29
CA ASN A 177 -3.25 -9.17 -27.24
C ASN A 177 -1.87 -9.53 -26.62
N PRO A 178 -0.92 -8.59 -26.56
CA PRO A 178 0.42 -8.87 -26.05
C PRO A 178 0.51 -9.42 -24.62
N ILE A 179 -0.44 -9.11 -23.73
CA ILE A 179 -0.45 -9.64 -22.34
C ILE A 179 -0.46 -11.17 -22.38
N ASP A 180 -1.31 -11.72 -23.24
CA ASP A 180 -1.50 -13.16 -23.36
C ASP A 180 -0.22 -13.88 -23.78
N ARG A 181 0.63 -13.24 -24.58
CA ARG A 181 1.90 -13.85 -24.98
C ARG A 181 2.85 -14.01 -23.79
N PHE A 182 2.92 -13.02 -22.90
CA PHE A 182 3.77 -13.11 -21.71
C PHE A 182 3.25 -14.16 -20.71
N VAL A 183 1.94 -14.23 -20.51
CA VAL A 183 1.32 -15.23 -19.64
C VAL A 183 1.49 -16.62 -20.24
N LEU A 184 1.14 -16.81 -21.51
CA LEU A 184 1.25 -18.11 -22.18
C LEU A 184 2.69 -18.62 -22.23
N ALA A 185 3.68 -17.77 -22.53
CA ALA A 185 5.08 -18.18 -22.51
C ALA A 185 5.52 -18.67 -21.11
N ARG A 186 4.97 -18.07 -20.05
CA ARG A 186 5.24 -18.50 -18.67
C ARG A 186 4.54 -19.82 -18.33
N LEU A 187 3.33 -20.04 -18.82
CA LEU A 187 2.60 -21.30 -18.68
C LEU A 187 3.30 -22.44 -19.42
N GLU A 188 3.65 -22.21 -20.69
CA GLU A 188 4.37 -23.18 -21.54
C GLU A 188 5.72 -23.58 -20.93
N SER A 189 6.46 -22.62 -20.34
CA SER A 189 7.74 -22.93 -19.67
C SER A 189 7.61 -23.81 -18.43
N HIS A 190 6.40 -23.95 -17.88
CA HIS A 190 6.08 -24.80 -16.74
C HIS A 190 5.18 -25.99 -17.12
N ALA A 191 5.01 -26.25 -18.43
CA ALA A 191 4.13 -27.30 -18.94
C ALA A 191 2.67 -27.19 -18.43
N LEU A 192 2.18 -25.96 -18.24
CA LEU A 192 0.79 -25.65 -17.94
C LEU A 192 0.09 -25.10 -19.19
N ALA A 193 -1.21 -25.32 -19.26
CA ALA A 193 -2.07 -24.76 -20.29
C ALA A 193 -3.13 -23.84 -19.64
N PRO A 194 -3.52 -22.74 -20.31
CA PRO A 194 -4.60 -21.89 -19.82
C PRO A 194 -5.95 -22.62 -19.92
N VAL A 195 -6.85 -22.33 -18.98
CA VAL A 195 -8.24 -22.82 -19.05
C VAL A 195 -9.06 -22.07 -20.12
N SER A 196 -10.22 -22.63 -20.45
CA SER A 196 -11.16 -22.02 -21.39
C SER A 196 -11.67 -20.66 -20.91
N ALA A 197 -12.17 -19.85 -21.84
CA ALA A 197 -12.84 -18.60 -21.51
C ALA A 197 -14.08 -18.84 -20.64
N ALA A 198 -14.40 -17.88 -19.77
CA ALA A 198 -15.64 -17.86 -19.01
C ALA A 198 -16.84 -17.65 -19.95
N ASP A 199 -18.02 -18.11 -19.54
CA ASP A 199 -19.26 -17.84 -20.27
C ASP A 199 -19.61 -16.35 -20.28
N ARG A 200 -20.45 -15.93 -21.23
CA ARG A 200 -20.78 -14.52 -21.46
C ARG A 200 -21.42 -13.86 -20.24
N ARG A 201 -22.27 -14.56 -19.49
CA ARG A 201 -22.90 -13.99 -18.30
C ARG A 201 -21.86 -13.71 -17.21
N THR A 202 -20.97 -14.67 -16.96
CA THR A 202 -19.87 -14.51 -16.01
C THR A 202 -18.99 -13.32 -16.40
N LEU A 203 -18.65 -13.18 -17.68
CA LEU A 203 -17.89 -12.02 -18.18
C LEU A 203 -18.63 -10.69 -17.96
N ALA A 204 -19.95 -10.62 -18.21
CA ALA A 204 -20.73 -9.40 -17.95
C ALA A 204 -20.73 -9.01 -16.48
N ARG A 205 -20.91 -9.99 -15.60
CA ARG A 205 -20.90 -9.79 -14.15
C ARG A 205 -19.51 -9.32 -13.67
N ARG A 206 -18.44 -9.96 -14.14
CA ARG A 206 -17.05 -9.60 -13.83
C ARG A 206 -16.73 -8.17 -14.25
N VAL A 207 -17.04 -7.80 -15.48
CA VAL A 207 -16.81 -6.44 -16.03
C VAL A 207 -17.53 -5.38 -15.20
N ALA A 208 -18.81 -5.61 -14.88
CA ALA A 208 -19.60 -4.67 -14.09
C ALA A 208 -19.05 -4.50 -12.66
N PHE A 209 -18.67 -5.58 -11.98
CA PHE A 209 -18.07 -5.47 -10.65
C PHE A 209 -16.68 -4.84 -10.64
N ASP A 210 -15.84 -5.18 -11.62
CA ASP A 210 -14.49 -4.62 -11.70
C ASP A 210 -14.51 -3.12 -11.97
N LEU A 211 -15.35 -2.68 -12.90
CA LEU A 211 -15.37 -1.29 -13.33
C LEU A 211 -16.32 -0.42 -12.52
N LEU A 212 -17.48 -0.94 -12.10
CA LEU A 212 -18.51 -0.15 -11.41
C LEU A 212 -18.69 -0.54 -9.95
N GLY A 213 -18.25 -1.72 -9.53
CA GLY A 213 -18.52 -2.26 -8.18
C GLY A 213 -20.00 -2.57 -7.93
N LEU A 214 -20.77 -2.74 -9.01
CA LEU A 214 -22.21 -2.98 -8.99
C LEU A 214 -22.55 -4.22 -9.83
N PRO A 215 -23.64 -4.94 -9.51
CA PRO A 215 -24.12 -6.00 -10.37
C PRO A 215 -24.64 -5.41 -11.70
N PRO A 216 -24.46 -6.10 -12.84
CA PRO A 216 -25.02 -5.65 -14.11
C PRO A 216 -26.56 -5.73 -14.05
N SER A 217 -27.25 -4.85 -14.78
CA SER A 217 -28.71 -4.98 -14.93
C SER A 217 -29.06 -6.24 -15.73
N PRO A 218 -30.22 -6.87 -15.47
CA PRO A 218 -30.68 -8.01 -16.28
C PRO A 218 -30.75 -7.69 -17.78
N GLU A 219 -31.08 -6.46 -18.12
CA GLU A 219 -31.19 -5.98 -19.50
C GLU A 219 -29.81 -5.92 -20.17
N LEU A 220 -28.78 -5.41 -19.47
CA LEU A 220 -27.39 -5.40 -19.96
C LEU A 220 -26.86 -6.83 -20.17
N VAL A 221 -27.15 -7.74 -19.22
CA VAL A 221 -26.75 -9.14 -19.34
C VAL A 221 -27.40 -9.78 -20.56
N ALA A 222 -28.72 -9.61 -20.76
CA ALA A 222 -29.42 -10.16 -21.91
C ALA A 222 -28.89 -9.59 -23.23
N GLU A 223 -28.74 -8.26 -23.31
CA GLU A 223 -28.17 -7.58 -24.49
C GLU A 223 -26.79 -8.13 -24.83
N PHE A 224 -25.90 -8.27 -23.85
CA PHE A 224 -24.57 -8.82 -24.10
C PHE A 224 -24.60 -10.31 -24.44
N VAL A 225 -25.38 -11.14 -23.74
CA VAL A 225 -25.40 -12.59 -23.98
C VAL A 225 -25.93 -12.91 -25.38
N ASP A 226 -26.97 -12.20 -25.83
CA ASP A 226 -27.65 -12.47 -27.10
C ASP A 226 -26.99 -11.75 -28.31
N ASN A 227 -26.03 -10.84 -28.08
CA ASN A 227 -25.37 -10.09 -29.15
C ASN A 227 -24.38 -10.98 -29.95
N PRO A 228 -24.63 -11.23 -31.25
CA PRO A 228 -23.80 -12.09 -32.09
C PRO A 228 -22.54 -11.39 -32.63
N ALA A 229 -22.37 -10.08 -32.40
CA ALA A 229 -21.23 -9.33 -32.92
C ALA A 229 -19.90 -9.87 -32.36
N VAL A 230 -18.88 -9.91 -33.23
CA VAL A 230 -17.55 -10.45 -32.89
C VAL A 230 -16.87 -9.60 -31.81
N ASP A 231 -17.16 -8.30 -31.79
CA ASP A 231 -16.64 -7.29 -30.88
C ASP A 231 -17.62 -6.94 -29.73
N ALA A 232 -18.66 -7.75 -29.50
CA ALA A 232 -19.67 -7.48 -28.47
C ALA A 232 -19.06 -7.36 -27.06
N TYR A 233 -17.97 -8.08 -26.78
CA TYR A 233 -17.29 -8.01 -25.48
C TYR A 233 -16.51 -6.71 -25.32
N GLU A 234 -15.80 -6.30 -26.37
CA GLU A 234 -15.10 -5.03 -26.42
C GLU A 234 -16.08 -3.86 -26.26
N GLN A 235 -17.25 -3.91 -26.92
CA GLN A 235 -18.30 -2.92 -26.76
C GLN A 235 -18.82 -2.83 -25.31
N LEU A 236 -19.02 -3.97 -24.63
CA LEU A 236 -19.39 -4.02 -23.21
C LEU A 236 -18.32 -3.36 -22.32
N VAL A 237 -17.03 -3.64 -22.57
CA VAL A 237 -15.93 -3.03 -21.80
C VAL A 237 -15.90 -1.51 -22.01
N GLU A 238 -16.03 -1.04 -23.25
CA GLU A 238 -16.02 0.40 -23.56
C GLU A 238 -17.22 1.15 -22.96
N SER A 239 -18.43 0.58 -23.06
CA SER A 239 -19.62 1.19 -22.49
C SER A 239 -19.51 1.28 -20.97
N THR A 240 -19.00 0.24 -20.32
CA THR A 240 -18.80 0.21 -18.87
C THR A 240 -17.69 1.17 -18.42
N LEU A 241 -16.60 1.31 -19.18
CA LEU A 241 -15.55 2.31 -18.90
C LEU A 241 -16.03 3.76 -19.05
N SER A 242 -17.06 3.97 -19.89
CA SER A 242 -17.66 5.29 -20.13
C SER A 242 -18.69 5.68 -19.06
N ASP A 243 -19.14 4.73 -18.25
CA ASP A 243 -20.11 4.95 -17.18
C ASP A 243 -19.50 5.82 -16.05
N PRO A 244 -20.20 6.86 -15.56
CA PRO A 244 -19.68 7.75 -14.51
C PRO A 244 -19.51 7.07 -13.14
N HIS A 245 -20.09 5.89 -12.91
CA HIS A 245 -19.85 5.09 -11.71
C HIS A 245 -18.45 4.45 -11.69
N TYR A 246 -17.73 4.45 -12.83
CA TYR A 246 -16.33 4.04 -12.90
C TYR A 246 -15.45 4.81 -11.90
N GLY A 247 -15.57 6.14 -11.87
CA GLY A 247 -14.79 7.00 -10.98
C GLY A 247 -15.12 6.78 -9.50
N GLU A 248 -16.35 6.38 -9.18
CA GLU A 248 -16.74 6.05 -7.79
C GLU A 248 -16.10 4.73 -7.33
N ARG A 249 -16.05 3.74 -8.22
CA ARG A 249 -15.41 2.45 -7.96
C ARG A 249 -13.89 2.61 -7.80
N TRP A 250 -13.24 3.17 -8.81
CA TRP A 250 -11.78 3.29 -8.85
C TRP A 250 -11.26 4.40 -7.92
N GLY A 251 -12.08 5.41 -7.65
CA GLY A 251 -11.79 6.44 -6.66
C GLY A 251 -11.61 5.86 -5.26
N ARG A 252 -12.41 4.85 -4.88
CA ARG A 252 -12.27 4.19 -3.57
C ARG A 252 -10.88 3.59 -3.37
N HIS A 253 -10.35 2.91 -4.39
CA HIS A 253 -9.00 2.34 -4.35
C HIS A 253 -7.92 3.41 -4.14
N TRP A 254 -8.04 4.56 -4.81
CA TRP A 254 -7.13 5.69 -4.59
C TRP A 254 -7.27 6.27 -3.17
N LEU A 255 -8.50 6.41 -2.69
CA LEU A 255 -8.79 6.98 -1.37
C LEU A 255 -8.24 6.14 -0.21
N ASP A 256 -8.06 4.82 -0.40
CA ASP A 256 -7.39 3.94 0.57
C ASP A 256 -5.89 4.25 0.67
N LEU A 257 -5.23 4.45 -0.47
CA LEU A 257 -3.80 4.75 -0.53
C LEU A 257 -3.47 6.05 0.19
N VAL A 258 -4.32 7.06 0.01
CA VAL A 258 -4.14 8.40 0.59
C VAL A 258 -4.78 8.55 1.95
N ARG A 259 -5.34 7.45 2.50
CA ARG A 259 -5.88 7.37 3.86
C ARG A 259 -7.06 8.30 4.07
N TYR A 260 -7.91 8.48 3.07
CA TYR A 260 -9.01 9.44 3.14
C TYR A 260 -9.97 9.14 4.31
N ALA A 261 -10.29 10.16 5.09
CA ALA A 261 -11.42 10.17 6.01
C ALA A 261 -11.92 11.61 6.20
N ASP A 262 -13.16 11.76 6.67
CA ASP A 262 -13.77 13.07 6.92
C ASP A 262 -13.36 13.65 8.28
N THR A 263 -12.49 12.97 9.03
CA THR A 263 -12.04 13.40 10.36
C THR A 263 -10.54 13.18 10.61
N ASN A 264 -10.01 13.76 11.69
CA ASN A 264 -8.58 13.84 12.01
C ASN A 264 -7.95 12.53 12.54
N GLY A 265 -8.68 11.76 13.34
CA GLY A 265 -8.16 10.63 14.13
C GLY A 265 -7.76 11.05 15.54
N TYR A 266 -7.00 10.20 16.22
CA TYR A 266 -6.48 10.42 17.58
C TYR A 266 -7.60 10.68 18.62
N GLU A 267 -7.29 11.20 19.82
CA GLU A 267 -8.29 11.44 20.87
C GLU A 267 -9.21 12.61 20.50
N ILE A 268 -8.68 13.66 19.85
CA ILE A 268 -9.48 14.76 19.26
C ILE A 268 -9.75 14.52 17.78
N ASP A 269 -10.71 13.64 17.53
CA ASP A 269 -11.15 13.28 16.18
C ASP A 269 -12.15 14.29 15.58
N GLY A 270 -11.64 15.49 15.30
CA GLY A 270 -12.38 16.61 14.71
C GLY A 270 -12.73 16.40 13.24
N ASN A 271 -13.87 16.95 12.81
CA ASN A 271 -14.29 16.98 11.41
C ASN A 271 -13.30 17.77 10.55
N LYS A 272 -13.01 17.31 9.34
CA LYS A 272 -12.25 18.00 8.29
C LYS A 272 -13.24 18.60 7.28
N PRO A 273 -13.62 19.88 7.43
CA PRO A 273 -14.59 20.49 6.53
C PRO A 273 -14.05 20.49 5.11
N PHE A 274 -14.94 20.27 4.14
CA PHE A 274 -14.62 20.23 2.72
C PHE A 274 -13.65 19.13 2.27
N ALA A 275 -13.24 18.19 3.13
CA ALA A 275 -12.44 17.02 2.71
C ALA A 275 -13.09 16.26 1.55
N TRP A 276 -14.43 16.17 1.55
CA TRP A 276 -15.23 15.57 0.49
C TRP A 276 -14.98 16.15 -0.90
N LYS A 277 -14.51 17.40 -1.02
CA LYS A 277 -14.16 17.98 -2.33
C LYS A 277 -12.92 17.34 -2.95
N TYR A 278 -11.97 16.88 -2.13
CA TYR A 278 -10.83 16.09 -2.63
C TYR A 278 -11.30 14.73 -3.15
N ARG A 279 -12.22 14.07 -2.43
CA ARG A 279 -12.84 12.82 -2.90
C ARG A 279 -13.55 13.04 -4.24
N ASP A 280 -14.31 14.11 -4.37
CA ASP A 280 -15.02 14.44 -5.62
C ASP A 280 -14.07 14.76 -6.76
N TYR A 281 -12.96 15.48 -6.49
CA TYR A 281 -11.89 15.68 -7.45
C TYR A 281 -11.33 14.34 -7.95
N VAL A 282 -11.04 13.39 -7.07
CA VAL A 282 -10.51 12.06 -7.44
C VAL A 282 -11.50 11.33 -8.36
N ILE A 283 -12.78 11.30 -7.99
CA ILE A 283 -13.85 10.66 -8.78
C ILE A 283 -13.95 11.32 -10.17
N ALA A 284 -13.95 12.65 -10.24
CA ALA A 284 -14.03 13.40 -11.49
C ALA A 284 -12.80 13.22 -12.39
N ALA A 285 -11.60 13.19 -11.80
CA ALA A 285 -10.35 12.98 -12.52
C ALA A 285 -10.31 11.58 -13.17
N LEU A 286 -10.80 10.55 -12.47
CA LEU A 286 -10.87 9.19 -13.01
C LEU A 286 -11.95 9.11 -14.11
N ASN A 287 -13.13 9.69 -13.88
CA ASN A 287 -14.20 9.69 -14.88
C ASN A 287 -13.82 10.38 -16.19
N SER A 288 -13.09 11.50 -16.11
CA SER A 288 -12.58 12.22 -17.27
C SER A 288 -11.35 11.56 -17.90
N ASP A 289 -10.89 10.43 -17.38
CA ASP A 289 -9.66 9.73 -17.79
C ASP A 289 -8.45 10.67 -17.82
N LYS A 290 -8.33 11.50 -16.77
CA LYS A 290 -7.20 12.41 -16.59
C LYS A 290 -5.91 11.59 -16.68
N PRO A 291 -4.95 11.98 -17.54
CA PRO A 291 -3.65 11.32 -17.62
C PRO A 291 -3.02 11.19 -16.23
N TYR A 292 -2.59 9.99 -15.86
CA TYR A 292 -2.10 9.70 -14.53
C TYR A 292 -0.87 10.54 -14.14
N ASP A 293 -0.01 10.87 -15.10
CA ASP A 293 1.09 11.81 -14.89
C ASP A 293 0.61 13.20 -14.47
N ARG A 294 -0.42 13.73 -15.16
CA ARG A 294 -1.06 14.99 -14.78
C ARG A 294 -1.74 14.89 -13.42
N PHE A 295 -2.42 13.78 -13.15
CA PHE A 295 -3.02 13.52 -11.84
C PHE A 295 -1.97 13.57 -10.72
N VAL A 296 -0.82 12.90 -10.88
CA VAL A 296 0.31 12.94 -9.91
C VAL A 296 0.82 14.36 -9.68
N LEU A 297 1.02 15.15 -10.76
CA LEU A 297 1.44 16.55 -10.67
C LEU A 297 0.47 17.37 -9.82
N GLU A 298 -0.83 17.21 -10.05
CA GLU A 298 -1.87 17.92 -9.31
C GLU A 298 -1.93 17.51 -7.84
N GLN A 299 -1.76 16.22 -7.51
CA GLN A 299 -1.77 15.73 -6.12
C GLN A 299 -0.68 16.41 -5.27
N LEU A 300 0.53 16.57 -5.81
CA LEU A 300 1.69 17.07 -5.06
C LEU A 300 1.84 18.59 -5.12
N ALA A 301 1.49 19.19 -6.26
CA ALA A 301 1.85 20.55 -6.59
C ALA A 301 0.81 21.26 -7.47
N GLY A 302 -0.47 20.89 -7.38
CA GLY A 302 -1.53 21.46 -8.21
C GLY A 302 -1.71 22.97 -8.07
N ASP A 303 -1.32 23.53 -6.94
CA ASP A 303 -1.24 24.97 -6.66
C ASP A 303 0.00 25.66 -7.26
N GLU A 304 1.04 24.90 -7.61
CA GLU A 304 2.28 25.39 -8.24
C GLU A 304 2.24 25.26 -9.78
N LEU A 305 1.17 24.75 -10.38
CA LEU A 305 1.09 24.57 -11.83
C LEU A 305 0.92 25.91 -12.56
N GLN A 306 1.49 26.03 -13.75
CA GLN A 306 1.33 27.24 -14.58
C GLN A 306 -0.12 27.46 -15.02
N ASP A 307 -0.91 26.40 -15.01
CA ASP A 307 -2.34 26.37 -15.27
C ASP A 307 -3.15 26.05 -14.01
N ALA A 308 -2.65 26.43 -12.83
CA ALA A 308 -3.36 26.25 -11.57
C ALA A 308 -4.80 26.80 -11.65
N SER A 309 -5.75 26.02 -11.17
CA SER A 309 -7.18 26.34 -11.10
C SER A 309 -7.74 25.84 -9.76
N THR A 310 -8.99 26.17 -9.45
CA THR A 310 -9.67 25.62 -8.25
C THR A 310 -9.57 24.10 -8.20
N GLU A 311 -9.72 23.42 -9.34
CA GLU A 311 -9.65 21.96 -9.44
C GLU A 311 -8.25 21.43 -9.07
N THR A 312 -7.19 22.00 -9.65
CA THR A 312 -5.82 21.54 -9.38
C THR A 312 -5.41 21.84 -7.93
N VAL A 313 -5.90 22.94 -7.35
CA VAL A 313 -5.70 23.24 -5.93
C VAL A 313 -6.41 22.23 -5.04
N LEU A 314 -7.64 21.83 -5.36
CA LEU A 314 -8.36 20.80 -4.59
C LEU A 314 -7.62 19.46 -4.58
N ALA A 315 -6.87 19.13 -5.65
CA ALA A 315 -6.04 17.93 -5.73
C ALA A 315 -4.94 17.88 -4.65
N THR A 316 -4.43 19.04 -4.22
CA THR A 316 -3.40 19.13 -3.16
C THR A 316 -3.92 18.68 -1.78
N GLY A 317 -5.24 18.46 -1.65
CA GLY A 317 -5.83 17.76 -0.51
C GLY A 317 -5.15 16.43 -0.19
N TYR A 318 -4.50 15.79 -1.18
CA TYR A 318 -3.58 14.65 -1.01
C TYR A 318 -2.65 14.80 0.21
N LEU A 319 -2.03 15.96 0.37
CA LEU A 319 -1.04 16.25 1.42
C LEU A 319 -1.69 16.49 2.80
N ARG A 320 -3.03 16.50 2.88
CA ARG A 320 -3.78 16.97 4.04
C ARG A 320 -4.87 16.01 4.53
N VAL A 321 -5.36 15.10 3.68
CA VAL A 321 -6.46 14.18 4.04
C VAL A 321 -6.06 13.09 5.03
N GLY A 322 -4.78 12.75 5.14
CA GLY A 322 -4.23 11.76 6.11
C GLY A 322 -4.44 12.14 7.59
N PRO A 323 -4.16 11.23 8.55
CA PRO A 323 -4.40 11.47 9.97
C PRO A 323 -3.67 12.69 10.53
N TRP A 324 -4.23 13.31 11.56
CA TRP A 324 -3.61 14.43 12.25
C TRP A 324 -3.99 14.45 13.73
N ASP A 325 -3.00 14.57 14.61
CA ASP A 325 -3.17 14.77 16.05
C ASP A 325 -3.53 16.23 16.39
N ALA A 326 -4.82 16.50 16.62
CA ALA A 326 -5.34 17.83 16.92
C ALA A 326 -5.34 18.21 18.41
N GLU A 327 -4.75 17.39 19.29
CA GLU A 327 -4.82 17.56 20.75
C GLU A 327 -4.05 18.77 21.29
N ARG A 328 -3.08 19.27 20.52
CA ARG A 328 -2.04 20.13 21.05
C ARG A 328 -2.37 21.61 20.84
N GLY A 329 -3.11 22.17 21.82
CA GLY A 329 -3.47 23.60 21.90
C GLY A 329 -2.30 24.54 22.21
N ALA A 330 -2.58 25.78 22.62
CA ALA A 330 -1.58 26.86 22.78
C ALA A 330 -0.54 26.66 23.91
N SER A 331 -0.59 25.59 24.71
CA SER A 331 0.29 25.32 25.85
C SER A 331 1.33 24.21 25.59
N VAL A 332 1.80 24.10 24.35
CA VAL A 332 2.69 23.03 23.91
C VAL A 332 4.14 23.51 23.98
N GLN A 333 5.02 22.70 24.55
CA GLN A 333 6.45 23.03 24.61
C GLN A 333 7.02 23.12 23.19
N GLN A 334 8.01 24.01 22.98
CA GLN A 334 8.64 24.16 21.66
C GLN A 334 9.21 22.84 21.12
N SER A 335 9.76 21.99 21.99
CA SER A 335 10.26 20.65 21.65
C SER A 335 9.18 19.75 21.05
N GLU A 336 7.96 19.82 21.56
CA GLU A 336 6.81 19.05 21.06
C GLU A 336 6.32 19.58 19.71
N LEU A 337 6.32 20.90 19.50
CA LEU A 337 5.94 21.49 18.21
C LEU A 337 6.90 21.07 17.09
N ILE A 338 8.19 20.94 17.41
CA ILE A 338 9.21 20.44 16.47
C ILE A 338 8.99 18.95 16.20
N ALA A 339 8.70 18.15 17.24
CA ALA A 339 8.43 16.73 17.06
C ALA A 339 7.18 16.46 16.21
N GLU A 340 6.07 17.17 16.46
CA GLU A 340 4.86 17.13 15.64
C GLU A 340 5.19 17.47 14.19
N ARG A 341 5.99 18.52 13.96
CA ARG A 341 6.37 18.92 12.61
C ARG A 341 7.10 17.81 11.85
N TYR A 342 8.07 17.14 12.47
CA TYR A 342 8.75 16.01 11.82
C TYR A 342 7.85 14.79 11.62
N ASN A 343 6.80 14.60 12.44
CA ASN A 343 5.79 13.57 12.20
C ASN A 343 4.89 13.91 11.00
N GLU A 344 4.52 15.19 10.82
CA GLU A 344 3.79 15.63 9.61
C GLU A 344 4.63 15.41 8.33
N LEU A 345 5.93 15.72 8.38
CA LEU A 345 6.83 15.52 7.24
C LEU A 345 7.03 14.03 6.94
N ASP A 346 7.15 13.20 7.98
CA ASP A 346 7.22 11.75 7.83
C ASP A 346 5.98 11.19 7.15
N ASP A 347 4.78 11.66 7.52
CA ASP A 347 3.54 11.26 6.88
C ASP A 347 3.55 11.54 5.37
N MET A 348 3.99 12.74 4.96
CA MET A 348 4.07 13.13 3.55
C MET A 348 5.12 12.32 2.78
N VAL A 349 6.32 12.14 3.35
CA VAL A 349 7.41 11.38 2.72
C VAL A 349 7.03 9.90 2.60
N SER A 350 6.56 9.29 3.69
CA SER A 350 6.19 7.88 3.72
C SER A 350 5.03 7.59 2.75
N THR A 351 4.01 8.45 2.70
CA THR A 351 2.88 8.25 1.77
C THR A 351 3.30 8.45 0.33
N THR A 352 4.05 9.50 0.02
CA THR A 352 4.51 9.79 -1.34
C THR A 352 5.43 8.67 -1.86
N SER A 353 6.34 8.17 -1.02
CA SER A 353 7.21 7.05 -1.40
C SER A 353 6.46 5.74 -1.59
N MET A 354 5.53 5.37 -0.70
CA MET A 354 4.72 4.16 -0.87
C MET A 354 3.78 4.26 -2.07
N VAL A 355 3.08 5.38 -2.22
CA VAL A 355 2.05 5.56 -3.25
C VAL A 355 2.68 5.70 -4.62
N PHE A 356 3.67 6.56 -4.84
CA PHE A 356 4.17 6.78 -6.19
C PHE A 356 5.39 5.92 -6.55
N LEU A 357 6.23 5.59 -5.57
CA LEU A 357 7.48 4.85 -5.81
C LEU A 357 7.37 3.39 -5.38
N GLY A 358 6.36 3.00 -4.61
CA GLY A 358 6.27 1.65 -4.07
C GLY A 358 7.46 1.33 -3.16
N LEU A 359 7.91 2.29 -2.34
CA LEU A 359 9.03 2.12 -1.41
C LEU A 359 8.67 2.52 0.02
N THR A 360 9.27 1.84 0.99
CA THR A 360 9.11 2.11 2.42
C THR A 360 10.21 3.02 2.96
N MET A 361 10.21 4.30 2.58
CA MET A 361 11.24 5.26 3.03
C MET A 361 11.18 5.59 4.53
N GLY A 362 10.06 5.36 5.22
CA GLY A 362 9.88 5.75 6.63
C GLY A 362 10.93 5.17 7.58
N CYS A 363 11.45 3.96 7.33
CA CYS A 363 12.53 3.40 8.16
C CYS A 363 13.83 4.22 8.08
N ALA A 364 14.05 4.93 6.97
CA ALA A 364 15.24 5.77 6.77
C ALA A 364 15.27 7.01 7.67
N ARG A 365 14.16 7.33 8.38
CA ARG A 365 14.06 8.44 9.33
C ARG A 365 15.09 8.36 10.47
N CYS A 366 15.28 7.17 11.03
CA CYS A 366 16.14 6.99 12.21
C CYS A 366 17.56 6.55 11.84
N HIS A 367 17.71 5.74 10.80
CA HIS A 367 18.98 5.22 10.31
C HIS A 367 18.84 4.93 8.82
N SER A 368 19.95 4.85 8.07
CA SER A 368 19.87 4.42 6.66
C SER A 368 19.13 3.08 6.55
N HIS A 369 18.28 2.93 5.55
CA HIS A 369 17.42 1.77 5.40
C HIS A 369 18.24 0.47 5.40
N LYS A 370 17.75 -0.56 6.08
CA LYS A 370 18.53 -1.77 6.39
C LYS A 370 18.90 -2.59 5.15
N PHE A 371 18.04 -2.59 4.13
CA PHE A 371 18.16 -3.44 2.94
C PHE A 371 18.23 -2.60 1.66
N ASP A 372 17.22 -1.77 1.44
CA ASP A 372 17.19 -0.85 0.30
C ASP A 372 18.30 0.20 0.34
N PRO A 373 18.79 0.66 -0.83
CA PRO A 373 19.86 1.64 -0.95
C PRO A 373 19.34 3.07 -0.72
N LEU A 374 18.66 3.27 0.41
CA LEU A 374 18.03 4.53 0.82
C LEU A 374 18.67 5.00 2.11
N THR A 375 19.32 6.15 2.08
CA THR A 375 20.03 6.70 3.23
C THR A 375 19.11 7.57 4.09
N ALA A 376 19.50 7.81 5.35
CA ALA A 376 18.82 8.82 6.17
C ALA A 376 18.88 10.21 5.52
N ARG A 377 19.97 10.54 4.82
CA ARG A 377 20.07 11.78 4.05
C ARG A 377 19.03 11.86 2.95
N ASP A 378 18.79 10.79 2.20
CA ASP A 378 17.74 10.74 1.17
C ASP A 378 16.35 11.02 1.76
N TYR A 379 16.04 10.41 2.91
CA TYR A 379 14.80 10.67 3.64
C TYR A 379 14.66 12.15 4.03
N TYR A 380 15.67 12.74 4.65
CA TYR A 380 15.60 14.13 5.08
C TYR A 380 15.64 15.13 3.90
N SER A 381 16.27 14.76 2.79
CA SER A 381 16.20 15.51 1.52
C SER A 381 14.79 15.48 0.92
N MET A 382 14.09 14.35 0.98
CA MET A 382 12.66 14.30 0.64
C MET A 382 11.80 15.11 1.61
N ALA A 383 12.08 15.05 2.92
CA ALA A 383 11.37 15.86 3.92
C ALA A 383 11.56 17.38 3.66
N ALA A 384 12.74 17.80 3.20
CA ALA A 384 13.04 19.20 2.88
C ALA A 384 12.20 19.76 1.73
N ILE A 385 11.62 18.89 0.90
CA ILE A 385 10.71 19.27 -0.19
C ILE A 385 9.37 19.74 0.37
N PHE A 386 8.85 19.06 1.38
CA PHE A 386 7.56 19.36 2.01
C PHE A 386 7.66 20.34 3.19
N HIS A 387 8.87 20.58 3.70
CA HIS A 387 9.11 21.44 4.86
C HIS A 387 8.54 22.89 4.75
N PRO A 388 8.42 23.50 3.56
CA PRO A 388 7.75 24.81 3.45
C PRO A 388 6.24 24.81 3.71
N LEU A 389 5.56 23.65 3.68
CA LEU A 389 4.10 23.57 3.88
C LEU A 389 3.71 23.84 5.33
N GLU A 390 3.05 24.94 5.61
CA GLU A 390 2.53 25.27 6.93
C GLU A 390 1.05 24.91 7.08
N ARG A 391 0.69 24.51 8.30
CA ARG A 391 -0.70 24.49 8.75
C ARG A 391 -0.92 25.60 9.76
N SER A 392 -2.04 26.31 9.68
CA SER A 392 -2.45 27.21 10.76
C SER A 392 -2.69 26.44 12.06
N ARG A 393 -2.28 27.04 13.18
CA ARG A 393 -2.52 26.52 14.54
C ARG A 393 -3.45 27.43 15.35
N ASP A 394 -3.91 28.53 14.77
CA ASP A 394 -4.79 29.50 15.43
C ASP A 394 -6.27 29.23 15.07
N GLY A 395 -6.91 28.32 15.80
CA GLY A 395 -8.29 27.90 15.50
C GLY A 395 -8.41 27.17 14.16
N ARG A 396 -9.54 27.36 13.46
CA ARG A 396 -9.78 26.82 12.11
C ARG A 396 -9.71 27.88 11.00
N VAL A 397 -8.81 28.86 11.17
CA VAL A 397 -8.65 29.96 10.22
C VAL A 397 -8.16 29.50 8.84
N GLU A 398 -7.54 28.31 8.75
CA GLU A 398 -7.15 27.68 7.48
C GLU A 398 -8.33 27.41 6.55
N LEU A 399 -9.56 27.31 7.07
CA LEU A 399 -10.76 27.11 6.25
C LEU A 399 -11.23 28.39 5.54
N PHE A 400 -10.71 29.54 5.96
CA PHE A 400 -11.08 30.85 5.43
C PHE A 400 -9.96 31.51 4.63
N VAL A 401 -8.83 30.81 4.46
CA VAL A 401 -7.68 31.31 3.70
C VAL A 401 -7.46 30.38 2.50
N PRO A 402 -7.54 30.89 1.27
CA PRO A 402 -7.30 30.06 0.08
C PRO A 402 -5.84 29.61 0.01
N ALA A 403 -5.58 28.48 -0.64
CA ALA A 403 -4.23 27.92 -0.79
C ALA A 403 -3.33 28.88 -1.58
N VAL A 404 -3.91 29.52 -2.60
CA VAL A 404 -3.30 30.54 -3.45
C VAL A 404 -4.31 31.67 -3.69
N PRO A 405 -3.87 32.90 -3.96
CA PRO A 405 -4.77 34.01 -4.25
C PRO A 405 -5.63 33.72 -5.50
N PRO A 406 -6.93 34.10 -5.52
CA PRO A 406 -7.78 33.92 -6.70
C PRO A 406 -7.22 34.54 -7.99
N SER A 407 -6.38 35.59 -7.89
CA SER A 407 -5.71 36.22 -9.03
C SER A 407 -4.69 35.33 -9.74
N VAL A 408 -4.24 34.24 -9.11
CA VAL A 408 -3.29 33.27 -9.66
C VAL A 408 -4.01 32.10 -10.34
N LEU A 409 -5.30 31.92 -10.05
CA LEU A 409 -6.12 30.84 -10.60
C LEU A 409 -6.60 31.19 -12.01
N LYS A 410 -6.55 30.21 -12.92
CA LYS A 410 -7.20 30.31 -14.23
C LYS A 410 -8.69 30.02 -14.10
N GLY A 411 -9.51 30.99 -14.50
CA GLY A 411 -10.97 30.89 -14.58
C GLY A 411 -11.70 32.12 -14.02
N ASN A 412 -12.96 32.00 -13.59
CA ASN A 412 -13.77 33.08 -13.00
C ASN A 412 -13.50 33.27 -11.48
N PRO A 413 -12.75 34.31 -11.05
CA PRO A 413 -12.24 34.45 -9.69
C PRO A 413 -13.29 34.60 -8.57
N GLU A 414 -14.50 35.08 -8.88
CA GLU A 414 -15.58 35.26 -7.89
C GLU A 414 -16.35 33.96 -7.59
N LEU A 415 -16.25 32.95 -8.47
CA LEU A 415 -16.85 31.61 -8.31
C LEU A 415 -15.82 30.54 -7.91
N GLU A 416 -14.54 30.90 -7.88
CA GLU A 416 -13.40 29.98 -7.89
C GLU A 416 -12.55 29.97 -6.62
N ASP A 417 -12.99 30.62 -5.54
CA ASP A 417 -12.33 30.50 -4.23
C ASP A 417 -12.31 29.02 -3.83
N PRO A 418 -11.12 28.36 -3.80
CA PRO A 418 -11.04 26.96 -3.45
C PRO A 418 -11.27 26.84 -1.95
N GLN A 419 -12.54 26.78 -1.54
CA GLN A 419 -12.88 26.34 -0.18
C GLN A 419 -12.59 24.86 -0.11
N GLY A 420 -11.41 24.49 0.36
CA GLY A 420 -10.93 23.11 0.42
C GLY A 420 -10.26 22.82 1.76
N TYR A 421 -9.61 21.66 1.83
CA TYR A 421 -8.84 21.24 3.01
C TYR A 421 -7.40 20.97 2.57
N PHE A 422 -6.57 22.02 2.54
CA PHE A 422 -5.19 21.97 2.02
C PHE A 422 -4.17 22.52 3.02
N LEU A 423 -2.89 22.30 2.70
CA LEU A 423 -1.77 23.02 3.29
C LEU A 423 -1.39 24.20 2.41
N ARG A 424 -0.62 25.15 2.95
CA ARG A 424 -0.14 26.32 2.20
C ARG A 424 1.37 26.49 2.37
N GLU A 425 2.03 27.08 1.41
CA GLU A 425 3.40 27.59 1.59
C GLU A 425 3.35 29.08 1.90
N VAL A 426 4.28 29.56 2.73
CA VAL A 426 4.44 30.99 3.00
C VAL A 426 5.59 31.52 2.16
N ALA A 427 5.28 32.41 1.23
CA ALA A 427 6.25 33.05 0.36
C ALA A 427 7.44 33.65 1.13
N GLY A 428 8.65 33.40 0.64
CA GLY A 428 9.90 33.93 1.22
C GLY A 428 10.38 33.26 2.52
N LYS A 429 9.61 32.30 3.09
CA LYS A 429 9.99 31.59 4.32
C LYS A 429 10.22 30.11 4.03
N ILE A 430 11.46 29.76 3.74
CA ILE A 430 11.87 28.38 3.48
C ILE A 430 12.62 27.84 4.71
N PRO A 431 12.02 26.93 5.50
CA PRO A 431 12.68 26.40 6.69
C PRO A 431 13.93 25.59 6.35
N GLU A 432 14.94 25.70 7.21
CA GLU A 432 16.10 24.82 7.18
C GLU A 432 15.69 23.41 7.61
N THR A 433 16.11 22.40 6.85
CA THR A 433 15.87 20.99 7.20
C THR A 433 17.16 20.36 7.67
N ARG A 434 17.13 19.62 8.78
CA ARG A 434 18.30 18.95 9.34
C ARG A 434 18.07 17.45 9.40
N LEU A 435 19.13 16.69 9.12
CA LEU A 435 19.17 15.26 9.42
C LEU A 435 19.14 15.08 10.93
N LEU A 436 18.16 14.36 11.47
CA LEU A 436 18.08 14.14 12.91
C LEU A 436 18.83 12.86 13.29
N LYS A 437 19.67 12.94 14.33
CA LYS A 437 20.36 11.75 14.85
C LYS A 437 19.32 10.79 15.44
N ARG A 438 19.27 9.56 14.92
CA ARG A 438 18.28 8.53 15.32
C ARG A 438 16.83 9.02 15.20
N GLY A 439 16.54 9.96 14.29
CA GLY A 439 15.21 10.52 14.13
C GLY A 439 14.76 11.46 15.25
N ASN A 440 15.65 11.77 16.21
CA ASN A 440 15.32 12.56 17.40
C ASN A 440 15.37 14.08 17.11
N PRO A 441 14.23 14.80 17.17
CA PRO A 441 14.19 16.23 16.86
C PRO A 441 15.02 17.11 17.83
N ALA A 442 15.33 16.61 19.02
CA ALA A 442 16.21 17.29 19.98
C ALA A 442 17.70 17.13 19.65
N GLN A 443 18.06 16.30 18.67
CA GLN A 443 19.45 16.04 18.26
C GLN A 443 19.64 16.36 16.76
N PRO A 444 19.56 17.64 16.36
CA PRO A 444 19.77 18.04 14.98
C PRO A 444 21.21 17.78 14.54
N GLY A 445 21.36 17.22 13.35
CA GLY A 445 22.63 17.01 12.67
C GLY A 445 22.85 18.04 11.55
N ALA A 446 23.47 17.57 10.46
CA ALA A 446 23.80 18.38 9.31
C ALA A 446 22.54 18.92 8.60
N VAL A 447 22.66 20.12 8.06
CA VAL A 447 21.65 20.70 7.17
C VAL A 447 21.60 19.89 5.88
N VAL A 448 20.40 19.63 5.40
CA VAL A 448 20.15 18.93 4.13
C VAL A 448 19.35 19.81 3.18
N THR A 449 19.64 19.68 1.90
CA THR A 449 18.92 20.34 0.81
C THR A 449 17.88 19.39 0.21
N PRO A 450 16.81 19.91 -0.40
CA PRO A 450 15.88 19.07 -1.17
C PRO A 450 16.64 18.34 -2.28
N ALA A 451 16.38 17.04 -2.39
CA ALA A 451 16.97 16.19 -3.42
C ALA A 451 16.12 14.94 -3.63
N ILE A 452 16.25 14.34 -4.82
CA ILE A 452 15.75 13.01 -5.13
C ILE A 452 16.74 11.97 -4.54
N PRO A 453 16.26 10.82 -4.03
CA PRO A 453 17.16 9.78 -3.51
C PRO A 453 18.23 9.38 -4.52
N ALA A 454 19.48 9.31 -4.07
CA ALA A 454 20.64 9.15 -4.96
C ALA A 454 20.64 7.85 -5.78
N VAL A 455 19.96 6.80 -5.30
CA VAL A 455 19.81 5.52 -6.04
C VAL A 455 19.16 5.71 -7.42
N PHE A 456 18.29 6.72 -7.58
CA PHE A 456 17.51 6.88 -8.81
C PHE A 456 18.16 7.77 -9.86
N VAL A 457 19.21 8.50 -9.50
CA VAL A 457 19.74 9.57 -10.33
C VAL A 457 21.26 9.50 -10.37
N GLU A 458 21.82 9.44 -11.57
CA GLU A 458 23.27 9.53 -11.76
C GLU A 458 23.78 10.94 -11.46
N THR A 459 22.94 11.95 -11.70
CA THR A 459 23.23 13.36 -11.44
C THR A 459 22.10 13.98 -10.63
N PRO A 460 22.40 14.82 -9.63
CA PRO A 460 21.37 15.47 -8.82
C PRO A 460 20.40 16.29 -9.69
N VAL A 461 19.10 16.04 -9.52
CA VAL A 461 18.05 16.82 -10.19
C VAL A 461 18.10 18.25 -9.70
N MET A 462 18.11 19.21 -10.63
CA MET A 462 18.04 20.62 -10.30
C MET A 462 16.60 21.00 -9.91
N PHE A 463 16.41 21.44 -8.67
CA PHE A 463 15.13 21.94 -8.19
C PHE A 463 14.89 23.36 -8.68
N LEU A 464 13.63 23.67 -9.00
CA LEU A 464 13.20 25.03 -9.33
C LEU A 464 13.45 25.96 -8.14
N GLY A 465 13.81 27.21 -8.45
CA GLY A 465 13.87 28.27 -7.45
C GLY A 465 12.47 28.72 -7.02
N PRO A 466 12.34 29.37 -5.85
CA PRO A 466 11.06 29.90 -5.38
C PRO A 466 10.48 30.96 -6.32
N ASP A 467 9.16 31.04 -6.39
CA ASP A 467 8.43 32.15 -7.01
C ASP A 467 7.83 33.08 -5.94
N GLU A 468 6.91 33.96 -6.33
CA GLU A 468 6.25 34.90 -5.41
C GLU A 468 5.30 34.22 -4.40
N PHE A 469 4.95 32.95 -4.59
CA PHE A 469 3.92 32.25 -3.81
C PHE A 469 4.44 31.00 -3.10
N THR A 470 5.36 30.25 -3.72
CA THR A 470 5.78 28.92 -3.30
C THR A 470 7.27 28.68 -3.50
N SER A 471 7.79 27.64 -2.86
CA SER A 471 9.17 27.18 -2.98
C SER A 471 9.46 26.43 -4.29
N ARG A 472 8.42 26.00 -5.02
CA ARG A 472 8.51 25.17 -6.26
C ARG A 472 9.16 23.81 -6.07
N ARG A 473 9.42 23.40 -4.82
CA ARG A 473 10.08 22.14 -4.51
C ARG A 473 9.18 20.96 -4.81
N ARG A 474 7.89 21.07 -4.49
CA ARG A 474 6.90 20.00 -4.72
C ARG A 474 6.69 19.75 -6.19
N LEU A 475 6.61 20.80 -7.02
CA LEU A 475 6.52 20.63 -8.46
C LEU A 475 7.76 19.94 -9.05
N SER A 476 8.95 20.27 -8.54
CA SER A 476 10.20 19.63 -8.98
C SER A 476 10.18 18.12 -8.69
N LEU A 477 9.73 17.73 -7.49
CA LEU A 477 9.53 16.33 -7.12
C LEU A 477 8.47 15.66 -8.01
N ALA A 478 7.32 16.31 -8.19
CA ALA A 478 6.21 15.75 -8.94
C ALA A 478 6.57 15.50 -10.41
N ARG A 479 7.33 16.43 -11.03
CA ARG A 479 7.88 16.26 -12.38
C ARG A 479 8.83 15.08 -12.48
N TRP A 480 9.70 14.90 -11.49
CA TRP A 480 10.61 13.74 -11.45
C TRP A 480 9.85 12.42 -11.23
N ILE A 481 8.80 12.41 -10.40
CA ILE A 481 8.01 11.19 -10.17
C ILE A 481 7.44 10.65 -11.49
N VAL A 482 6.95 11.52 -12.37
CA VAL A 482 6.35 11.12 -13.66
C VAL A 482 7.34 11.11 -14.81
N ASP A 483 8.62 11.41 -14.54
CA ASP A 483 9.65 11.46 -15.56
C ASP A 483 9.93 10.06 -16.13
N SER A 484 10.23 10.02 -17.43
CA SER A 484 10.54 8.79 -18.16
C SER A 484 11.76 8.02 -17.62
N GLY A 485 12.69 8.71 -16.94
CA GLY A 485 13.84 8.12 -16.27
C GLY A 485 13.53 7.50 -14.92
N ASN A 486 12.36 7.76 -14.33
CA ASN A 486 11.94 7.14 -13.08
C ASN A 486 11.47 5.69 -13.33
N PRO A 487 12.15 4.67 -12.75
CA PRO A 487 11.84 3.29 -13.02
C PRO A 487 10.56 2.76 -12.35
N LEU A 488 10.00 3.47 -11.36
CA LEU A 488 9.00 2.88 -10.45
C LEU A 488 7.58 3.31 -10.74
N THR A 489 7.33 4.59 -11.02
CA THR A 489 5.97 5.16 -11.04
C THR A 489 5.01 4.40 -11.96
N ALA A 490 5.42 4.12 -13.20
CA ALA A 490 4.61 3.35 -14.13
C ALA A 490 4.42 1.88 -13.70
N ARG A 491 5.46 1.24 -13.15
CA ARG A 491 5.39 -0.14 -12.64
C ARG A 491 4.43 -0.26 -11.48
N VAL A 492 4.48 0.68 -10.54
CA VAL A 492 3.65 0.70 -9.33
C VAL A 492 2.18 0.84 -9.67
N ILE A 493 1.80 1.82 -10.50
CA ILE A 493 0.39 2.03 -10.85
C ILE A 493 -0.17 0.90 -11.71
N VAL A 494 0.60 0.38 -12.69
CA VAL A 494 0.21 -0.79 -13.48
C VAL A 494 0.00 -2.01 -12.60
N ASN A 495 0.91 -2.26 -11.65
CA ASN A 495 0.79 -3.38 -10.73
C ASN A 495 -0.47 -3.28 -9.86
N ARG A 496 -0.86 -2.08 -9.43
CA ARG A 496 -2.10 -1.87 -8.66
C ARG A 496 -3.35 -2.08 -9.50
N VAL A 497 -3.38 -1.55 -10.72
CA VAL A 497 -4.51 -1.79 -11.62
C VAL A 497 -4.66 -3.29 -11.90
N TRP A 498 -3.54 -3.99 -12.13
CA TRP A 498 -3.51 -5.44 -12.23
C TRP A 498 -4.07 -6.12 -10.97
N GLN A 499 -3.60 -5.70 -9.78
CA GLN A 499 -4.07 -6.23 -8.50
C GLN A 499 -5.59 -6.15 -8.34
N TYR A 500 -6.23 -5.04 -8.70
CA TYR A 500 -7.67 -4.90 -8.49
C TYR A 500 -8.51 -5.78 -9.43
N HIS A 501 -7.99 -6.13 -10.62
CA HIS A 501 -8.62 -7.08 -11.54
C HIS A 501 -8.40 -8.54 -11.12
N PHE A 502 -7.18 -8.90 -10.71
CA PHE A 502 -6.80 -10.29 -10.42
C PHE A 502 -6.77 -10.64 -8.92
N GLY A 503 -7.08 -9.70 -8.03
CA GLY A 503 -6.98 -9.85 -6.58
C GLY A 503 -5.54 -9.71 -6.02
N GLU A 504 -4.52 -9.97 -6.85
CA GLU A 504 -3.10 -9.85 -6.49
C GLU A 504 -2.30 -9.18 -7.62
N GLY A 505 -1.35 -8.33 -7.24
CA GLY A 505 -0.44 -7.70 -8.20
C GLY A 505 0.57 -8.71 -8.77
N LEU A 506 1.18 -8.37 -9.91
CA LEU A 506 2.34 -9.09 -10.43
C LEU A 506 3.48 -9.09 -9.39
N VAL A 507 3.63 -7.98 -8.66
CA VAL A 507 4.32 -7.86 -7.38
C VAL A 507 3.26 -7.82 -6.28
N ARG A 508 3.22 -8.82 -5.41
CA ARG A 508 2.15 -8.94 -4.38
C ARG A 508 2.25 -7.86 -3.30
N THR A 509 3.45 -7.32 -3.07
CA THR A 509 3.72 -6.20 -2.15
C THR A 509 3.56 -4.86 -2.87
N SER A 510 2.33 -4.46 -3.18
CA SER A 510 2.01 -3.29 -4.02
C SER A 510 2.49 -1.91 -3.54
N SER A 511 3.03 -1.81 -2.32
CA SER A 511 3.65 -0.60 -1.77
C SER A 511 5.12 -0.80 -1.35
N ASP A 512 5.70 -1.96 -1.66
CA ASP A 512 7.11 -2.29 -1.39
C ASP A 512 7.70 -3.11 -2.55
N PHE A 513 8.44 -2.43 -3.43
CA PHE A 513 9.20 -2.94 -4.56
C PHE A 513 10.70 -3.03 -4.21
N GLY A 514 11.06 -2.78 -2.96
CA GLY A 514 12.43 -2.89 -2.45
C GLY A 514 12.88 -4.34 -2.32
N LEU A 515 14.03 -4.56 -1.68
CA LEU A 515 14.67 -5.86 -1.54
C LEU A 515 13.90 -6.83 -0.62
N ARG A 516 13.00 -6.30 0.22
CA ARG A 516 12.11 -7.09 1.08
C ARG A 516 10.75 -7.32 0.45
N GLY A 517 10.42 -6.58 -0.61
CA GLY A 517 9.25 -6.80 -1.44
C GLY A 517 9.33 -8.12 -2.22
N ASP A 518 8.16 -8.59 -2.66
CA ASP A 518 8.07 -9.78 -3.50
C ASP A 518 8.64 -9.51 -4.89
N LYS A 519 9.22 -10.54 -5.50
CA LYS A 519 9.63 -10.48 -6.91
C LYS A 519 8.41 -10.57 -7.82
N PRO A 520 8.42 -9.89 -8.98
CA PRO A 520 7.32 -9.99 -9.93
C PRO A 520 7.18 -11.43 -10.45
N THR A 521 5.95 -11.94 -10.50
CA THR A 521 5.66 -13.26 -11.11
C THR A 521 5.94 -13.27 -12.61
N HIS A 522 5.66 -12.13 -13.27
CA HIS A 522 5.87 -11.89 -14.70
C HIS A 522 6.67 -10.58 -14.90
N PRO A 523 8.00 -10.57 -14.68
CA PRO A 523 8.81 -9.35 -14.76
C PRO A 523 8.73 -8.67 -16.14
N LEU A 524 8.78 -9.45 -17.22
CA LEU A 524 8.71 -8.92 -18.57
C LEU A 524 7.32 -8.34 -18.90
N LEU A 525 6.26 -8.93 -18.36
CA LEU A 525 4.91 -8.39 -18.53
C LEU A 525 4.75 -7.05 -17.79
N LEU A 526 5.26 -6.98 -16.55
CA LEU A 526 5.22 -5.75 -15.75
C LEU A 526 5.93 -4.60 -16.48
N ASP A 527 7.15 -4.85 -16.96
CA ASP A 527 7.93 -3.84 -17.68
C ASP A 527 7.29 -3.47 -19.02
N TRP A 528 6.73 -4.45 -19.75
CA TRP A 528 6.02 -4.18 -20.98
C TRP A 528 4.77 -3.32 -20.76
N LEU A 529 3.95 -3.64 -19.76
CA LEU A 529 2.75 -2.87 -19.43
C LEU A 529 3.10 -1.48 -18.91
N ALA A 530 4.10 -1.35 -18.03
CA ALA A 530 4.57 -0.08 -17.52
C ALA A 530 5.07 0.83 -18.65
N HIS A 531 5.89 0.28 -19.55
CA HIS A 531 6.37 1.02 -20.72
C HIS A 531 5.22 1.38 -21.66
N TRP A 532 4.36 0.43 -22.01
CA TRP A 532 3.21 0.70 -22.88
C TRP A 532 2.34 1.79 -22.28
N PHE A 533 2.04 1.73 -20.98
CA PHE A 533 1.17 2.69 -20.29
C PHE A 533 1.71 4.13 -20.35
N SER A 534 3.00 4.34 -20.07
CA SER A 534 3.58 5.69 -20.04
C SER A 534 3.88 6.25 -21.43
N TYR A 535 4.28 5.42 -22.41
CA TYR A 535 4.72 5.90 -23.74
C TYR A 535 3.64 5.81 -24.83
N GLU A 536 2.82 4.75 -24.84
CA GLU A 536 1.82 4.49 -25.90
C GLU A 536 0.39 4.73 -25.41
N GLY A 537 0.09 4.33 -24.17
CA GLY A 537 -1.18 4.54 -23.50
C GLY A 537 -1.43 6.00 -23.12
N GLY A 538 -0.36 6.80 -23.02
CA GLY A 538 -0.44 8.22 -22.64
C GLY A 538 -0.97 8.40 -21.22
N TRP A 539 -0.58 7.51 -20.30
CA TRP A 539 -0.98 7.52 -18.89
C TRP A 539 -2.50 7.39 -18.65
N SER A 540 -3.27 6.92 -19.63
CA SER A 540 -4.72 6.70 -19.52
C SER A 540 -5.02 5.40 -18.78
N LEU A 541 -5.69 5.52 -17.62
CA LEU A 541 -6.10 4.36 -16.83
C LEU A 541 -7.19 3.57 -17.55
N LYS A 542 -8.14 4.24 -18.23
CA LYS A 542 -9.19 3.54 -18.99
C LYS A 542 -8.61 2.68 -20.12
N LYS A 543 -7.60 3.18 -20.85
CA LYS A 543 -6.89 2.36 -21.86
C LYS A 543 -6.18 1.17 -21.24
N LEU A 544 -5.59 1.32 -20.05
CA LEU A 544 -4.95 0.21 -19.32
C LEU A 544 -5.98 -0.85 -18.90
N HIS A 545 -7.12 -0.45 -18.32
CA HIS A 545 -8.23 -1.36 -18.02
C HIS A 545 -8.67 -2.11 -19.27
N ARG A 546 -8.95 -1.38 -20.36
CA ARG A 546 -9.35 -1.96 -21.64
C ARG A 546 -8.34 -2.99 -22.14
N LEU A 547 -7.05 -2.70 -22.09
CA LEU A 547 -6.00 -3.62 -22.53
C LEU A 547 -5.98 -4.91 -21.69
N ILE A 548 -6.06 -4.78 -20.37
CA ILE A 548 -6.12 -5.94 -19.46
C ILE A 548 -7.39 -6.75 -19.70
N MET A 549 -8.54 -6.09 -19.73
CA MET A 549 -9.84 -6.76 -19.77
C MET A 549 -10.13 -7.44 -21.12
N THR A 550 -9.49 -6.99 -22.20
CA THR A 550 -9.62 -7.61 -23.54
C THR A 550 -8.62 -8.75 -23.79
N SER A 551 -7.74 -9.04 -22.83
CA SER A 551 -6.83 -10.20 -22.89
C SER A 551 -7.59 -11.51 -22.72
N SER A 552 -7.10 -12.60 -23.32
CA SER A 552 -7.57 -13.95 -23.01
C SER A 552 -7.33 -14.31 -21.55
N THR A 553 -6.24 -13.84 -20.97
CA THR A 553 -5.88 -13.99 -19.55
C THR A 553 -7.00 -13.51 -18.62
N TYR A 554 -7.50 -12.28 -18.84
CA TYR A 554 -8.61 -11.75 -18.04
C TYR A 554 -9.92 -12.49 -18.30
N ARG A 555 -10.13 -13.01 -19.53
CA ARG A 555 -11.38 -13.68 -19.94
C ARG A 555 -11.47 -15.16 -19.55
N MET A 556 -10.44 -15.73 -18.93
CA MET A 556 -10.45 -17.12 -18.50
C MET A 556 -11.58 -17.41 -17.49
N SER A 557 -12.03 -18.66 -17.48
CA SER A 557 -12.87 -19.21 -16.43
C SER A 557 -12.08 -19.39 -15.13
N LYS A 558 -12.79 -19.41 -14.00
CA LYS A 558 -12.25 -19.90 -12.72
C LYS A 558 -12.47 -21.40 -12.54
N GLN A 559 -13.33 -22.03 -13.36
CA GLN A 559 -13.59 -23.47 -13.32
C GLN A 559 -12.59 -24.20 -14.22
N TRP A 560 -12.07 -25.33 -13.74
CA TRP A 560 -11.21 -26.22 -14.49
C TRP A 560 -11.69 -27.67 -14.34
N GLU A 561 -11.61 -28.44 -15.42
CA GLU A 561 -12.00 -29.86 -15.43
C GLU A 561 -10.80 -30.80 -15.18
N SER A 562 -9.57 -30.27 -15.12
CA SER A 562 -8.36 -31.11 -15.23
C SER A 562 -7.86 -31.70 -13.91
N THR A 563 -7.24 -32.88 -14.02
CA THR A 563 -6.44 -33.57 -13.00
C THR A 563 -5.07 -32.90 -12.73
N ASP A 564 -4.70 -31.85 -13.49
CA ASP A 564 -3.41 -31.17 -13.37
C ASP A 564 -3.37 -30.08 -12.28
N ALA A 565 -4.49 -29.83 -11.59
CA ALA A 565 -4.53 -28.93 -10.43
C ALA A 565 -3.48 -29.29 -9.35
N GLY A 566 -3.16 -30.59 -9.23
CA GLY A 566 -2.10 -31.06 -8.32
C GLY A 566 -0.67 -30.71 -8.76
N LYS A 567 -0.44 -30.40 -10.05
CA LYS A 567 0.87 -29.97 -10.57
C LYS A 567 1.02 -28.45 -10.57
N ALA A 568 -0.09 -27.72 -10.64
CA ALA A 568 -0.08 -26.28 -10.86
C ALA A 568 0.21 -25.44 -9.61
N GLY A 569 0.09 -26.02 -8.40
CA GLY A 569 0.34 -25.30 -7.15
C GLY A 569 -0.55 -24.06 -7.00
N ASP A 570 0.01 -22.97 -6.47
CA ASP A 570 -0.66 -21.66 -6.40
C ASP A 570 -0.88 -21.07 -7.81
N ASN A 571 -2.00 -20.37 -8.04
CA ASN A 571 -2.35 -19.75 -9.34
C ASN A 571 -1.50 -18.50 -9.69
N HIS A 572 -0.23 -18.45 -9.28
CA HIS A 572 0.69 -17.34 -9.54
C HIS A 572 1.04 -17.18 -11.02
N LEU A 573 0.94 -18.27 -11.80
CA LEU A 573 1.20 -18.26 -13.24
C LEU A 573 -0.04 -17.92 -14.08
N LEU A 574 -1.20 -17.70 -13.43
CA LEU A 574 -2.45 -17.29 -14.08
C LEU A 574 -2.90 -18.30 -15.13
N TRP A 575 -3.00 -19.58 -14.75
CA TRP A 575 -3.52 -20.63 -15.64
C TRP A 575 -5.06 -20.70 -15.60
N HIS A 576 -5.69 -20.10 -14.59
CA HIS A 576 -7.12 -19.80 -14.53
C HIS A 576 -7.39 -18.40 -13.95
N PHE A 577 -8.63 -17.91 -14.04
CA PHE A 577 -9.00 -16.65 -13.39
C PHE A 577 -9.08 -16.84 -11.86
N PRO A 578 -8.47 -15.96 -11.05
CA PRO A 578 -8.39 -16.12 -9.60
C PRO A 578 -9.75 -15.93 -8.92
N TYR A 579 -9.95 -16.63 -7.79
CA TYR A 579 -11.10 -16.40 -6.92
C TYR A 579 -10.93 -15.08 -6.16
N ARG A 580 -11.91 -14.19 -6.25
CA ARG A 580 -11.89 -12.90 -5.57
C ARG A 580 -13.26 -12.59 -4.99
N ARG A 581 -13.31 -12.34 -3.68
CA ARG A 581 -14.53 -11.89 -3.01
C ARG A 581 -14.70 -10.38 -3.17
N LEU A 582 -15.95 -9.92 -3.26
CA LEU A 582 -16.29 -8.50 -3.33
C LEU A 582 -15.91 -7.78 -2.02
N GLU A 583 -15.44 -6.54 -2.16
CA GLU A 583 -15.18 -5.65 -1.03
C GLU A 583 -16.49 -5.16 -0.39
N MET A 584 -16.38 -4.66 0.83
CA MET A 584 -17.53 -4.19 1.62
C MET A 584 -18.44 -3.22 0.84
N GLU A 585 -17.86 -2.23 0.17
CA GLU A 585 -18.59 -1.22 -0.59
C GLU A 585 -19.39 -1.85 -1.72
N ALA A 586 -18.80 -2.80 -2.46
CA ALA A 586 -19.47 -3.49 -3.54
C ALA A 586 -20.61 -4.37 -2.99
N ILE A 587 -20.41 -5.07 -1.86
CA ILE A 587 -21.48 -5.87 -1.22
C ILE A 587 -22.65 -4.96 -0.80
N ARG A 588 -22.35 -3.86 -0.11
CA ARG A 588 -23.37 -2.92 0.36
C ARG A 588 -24.11 -2.25 -0.79
N ASP A 589 -23.37 -1.73 -1.77
CA ASP A 589 -23.93 -1.03 -2.93
C ASP A 589 -24.74 -1.99 -3.81
N SER A 590 -24.34 -3.27 -3.91
CA SER A 590 -25.14 -4.31 -4.58
C SER A 590 -26.49 -4.53 -3.91
N MET A 591 -26.55 -4.56 -2.57
CA MET A 591 -27.83 -4.69 -1.85
C MET A 591 -28.75 -3.49 -2.13
N LEU A 592 -28.19 -2.27 -2.20
CA LEU A 592 -28.95 -1.07 -2.57
C LEU A 592 -29.43 -1.12 -4.03
N ALA A 593 -28.58 -1.57 -4.96
CA ALA A 593 -28.91 -1.65 -6.38
C ALA A 593 -30.03 -2.68 -6.62
N VAL A 594 -29.90 -3.85 -6.01
CA VAL A 594 -30.84 -4.96 -6.15
C VAL A 594 -32.16 -4.66 -5.43
N SER A 595 -32.14 -4.02 -4.27
CA SER A 595 -33.36 -3.57 -3.59
C SER A 595 -34.07 -2.39 -4.28
N GLY A 596 -33.42 -1.75 -5.25
CA GLY A 596 -33.94 -0.56 -5.95
C GLY A 596 -33.90 0.70 -5.10
N ARG A 597 -32.99 0.77 -4.11
CA ARG A 597 -32.79 1.93 -3.24
C ARG A 597 -31.59 2.77 -3.61
N LEU A 598 -30.63 2.23 -4.37
CA LEU A 598 -29.39 2.93 -4.71
C LEU A 598 -29.66 4.30 -5.35
N SER A 599 -29.19 5.35 -4.68
CA SER A 599 -29.23 6.72 -5.20
C SER A 599 -28.12 6.91 -6.24
N GLN A 600 -28.50 7.54 -7.35
CA GLN A 600 -27.61 7.93 -8.45
C GLN A 600 -26.88 9.26 -8.18
N GLN A 601 -27.10 9.87 -7.01
CA GLN A 601 -26.52 11.17 -6.68
C GLN A 601 -25.00 11.06 -6.45
N MET A 602 -24.25 11.62 -7.38
CA MET A 602 -22.81 11.79 -7.30
C MET A 602 -22.42 13.11 -6.64
N TYR A 603 -21.20 13.13 -6.07
CA TYR A 603 -20.54 14.32 -5.51
C TYR A 603 -21.26 14.98 -4.32
N GLY A 604 -20.65 16.02 -3.75
CA GLY A 604 -21.19 16.79 -2.63
C GLY A 604 -20.87 16.19 -1.26
N PRO A 605 -21.37 16.78 -0.17
CA PRO A 605 -21.12 16.30 1.19
C PRO A 605 -21.46 14.81 1.38
N GLY A 606 -20.75 14.13 2.28
CA GLY A 606 -20.96 12.72 2.55
C GLY A 606 -22.30 12.41 3.22
N MET A 607 -22.79 11.20 2.99
CA MET A 607 -23.97 10.62 3.63
C MET A 607 -23.63 9.96 4.96
N TYR A 608 -24.61 9.81 5.84
CA TYR A 608 -24.41 9.29 7.19
C TYR A 608 -25.05 7.89 7.32
N PRO A 609 -24.27 6.79 7.31
CA PRO A 609 -24.85 5.46 7.42
C PRO A 609 -25.50 5.27 8.80
N GLN A 610 -26.51 4.39 8.88
CA GLN A 610 -27.19 4.17 10.14
C GLN A 610 -26.25 3.56 11.19
N VAL A 611 -26.17 4.20 12.36
CA VAL A 611 -25.45 3.66 13.52
C VAL A 611 -26.43 2.89 14.41
N SER A 612 -26.15 1.60 14.64
CA SER A 612 -26.99 0.70 15.44
C SER A 612 -27.10 1.17 16.89
N ALA A 613 -28.22 0.87 17.56
CA ALA A 613 -28.42 1.26 18.95
C ALA A 613 -27.34 0.71 19.89
N ALA A 614 -26.81 -0.49 19.61
CA ALA A 614 -25.70 -1.07 20.35
C ALA A 614 -24.41 -0.22 20.26
N ALA A 615 -24.07 0.25 19.05
CA ALA A 615 -22.92 1.14 18.86
C ALA A 615 -23.11 2.54 19.50
N ARG A 616 -24.36 2.96 19.77
CA ARG A 616 -24.64 4.19 20.54
C ARG A 616 -24.44 4.01 22.05
N ARG A 617 -24.44 2.78 22.56
CA ARG A 617 -24.33 2.47 24.00
C ARG A 617 -22.89 2.41 24.51
N SER A 618 -21.89 2.35 23.63
CA SER A 618 -20.46 2.23 23.99
C SER A 618 -19.82 3.53 24.50
N GLY A 619 -20.61 4.50 24.99
CA GLY A 619 -20.10 5.82 25.43
C GLY A 619 -19.81 6.79 24.28
N PHE A 620 -19.87 6.34 23.02
CA PHE A 620 -19.95 7.20 21.85
C PHE A 620 -21.21 8.08 21.94
N LYS A 621 -21.08 9.40 21.70
CA LYS A 621 -22.23 10.34 21.64
C LYS A 621 -22.54 10.69 20.17
N PRO A 622 -23.23 9.81 19.43
CA PRO A 622 -23.48 10.00 18.01
C PRO A 622 -24.18 11.32 17.70
N SER A 623 -25.06 11.82 18.56
CA SER A 623 -25.78 13.09 18.33
C SER A 623 -24.87 14.32 18.18
N LYS A 624 -23.61 14.27 18.60
CA LYS A 624 -22.65 15.36 18.42
C LYS A 624 -21.89 15.31 17.08
N VAL A 625 -21.95 14.19 16.37
CA VAL A 625 -21.11 13.94 15.17
C VAL A 625 -21.93 13.45 13.99
N TRP A 626 -22.96 12.64 14.25
CA TRP A 626 -23.86 12.05 13.28
C TRP A 626 -25.12 12.88 13.13
N LYS A 627 -25.48 13.14 11.88
CA LYS A 627 -26.81 13.68 11.55
C LYS A 627 -27.89 12.65 11.87
N PRO A 628 -29.15 13.08 12.10
CA PRO A 628 -30.29 12.17 12.12
C PRO A 628 -30.28 11.26 10.89
N PHE A 629 -30.67 10.00 11.08
CA PHE A 629 -30.65 9.02 10.00
C PHE A 629 -31.69 9.39 8.93
N ASP A 630 -31.23 9.47 7.69
CA ASP A 630 -32.03 9.65 6.49
C ASP A 630 -31.75 8.49 5.55
N GLU A 631 -32.77 7.67 5.26
CA GLU A 631 -32.62 6.48 4.42
C GLU A 631 -32.34 6.83 2.96
N GLU A 632 -32.82 7.97 2.45
CA GLU A 632 -32.60 8.38 1.05
C GLU A 632 -31.15 8.82 0.83
N ASP A 633 -30.64 9.72 1.68
CA ASP A 633 -29.23 10.14 1.63
C ASP A 633 -28.30 8.96 1.94
N ALA A 634 -28.62 8.13 2.94
CA ALA A 634 -27.84 6.94 3.25
C ALA A 634 -27.88 5.87 2.15
N SER A 635 -28.78 5.95 1.16
CA SER A 635 -28.82 5.02 0.03
C SER A 635 -27.88 5.42 -1.12
N ARG A 636 -27.05 6.45 -0.94
CA ARG A 636 -25.95 6.74 -1.87
C ARG A 636 -24.85 5.67 -1.79
N ARG A 637 -24.03 5.62 -2.84
CA ARG A 637 -22.84 4.76 -2.94
C ARG A 637 -21.95 4.89 -1.71
N THR A 638 -21.36 3.79 -1.28
CA THR A 638 -20.59 3.73 -0.03
C THR A 638 -19.35 4.62 -0.04
N VAL A 639 -18.80 4.97 -1.21
CA VAL A 639 -17.71 5.95 -1.35
C VAL A 639 -18.08 7.34 -0.78
N TYR A 640 -19.37 7.67 -0.68
CA TYR A 640 -19.86 8.91 -0.07
C TYR A 640 -20.15 8.79 1.42
N ALA A 641 -19.96 7.63 2.05
CA ALA A 641 -20.19 7.49 3.48
C ALA A 641 -19.24 8.41 4.27
N PHE A 642 -19.77 9.11 5.26
CA PHE A 642 -18.98 9.91 6.19
C PHE A 642 -18.11 8.98 7.04
N LEU A 643 -16.79 9.09 6.88
CA LEU A 643 -15.81 8.25 7.55
C LEU A 643 -15.22 8.96 8.75
N LYS A 644 -15.61 8.50 9.94
CA LYS A 644 -15.00 8.94 11.20
C LYS A 644 -13.87 7.97 11.59
N ARG A 645 -12.65 8.46 11.70
CA ARG A 645 -11.47 7.61 11.96
C ARG A 645 -11.54 6.84 13.26
N THR A 646 -12.08 7.43 14.32
CA THR A 646 -12.23 6.74 15.62
C THR A 646 -13.50 5.91 15.72
N PHE A 647 -14.31 5.85 14.66
CA PHE A 647 -15.57 5.11 14.65
C PHE A 647 -15.93 4.64 13.24
N ILE A 648 -15.64 3.37 12.97
CA ILE A 648 -16.07 2.70 11.74
C ILE A 648 -17.42 2.03 12.02
N PRO A 649 -18.44 2.21 11.14
CA PRO A 649 -19.72 1.51 11.30
C PRO A 649 -19.53 -0.02 11.42
N PRO A 650 -20.24 -0.72 12.32
CA PRO A 650 -19.98 -2.15 12.58
C PRO A 650 -20.02 -3.05 11.35
N MET A 651 -20.94 -2.81 10.41
CA MET A 651 -20.99 -3.57 9.16
C MET A 651 -19.73 -3.38 8.31
N PHE A 652 -19.15 -2.17 8.34
CA PHE A 652 -17.98 -1.84 7.55
C PHE A 652 -16.76 -2.58 8.11
N ASP A 653 -16.57 -2.47 9.42
CA ASP A 653 -15.48 -3.12 10.17
C ASP A 653 -15.50 -4.65 10.01
N VAL A 654 -16.67 -5.28 10.19
CA VAL A 654 -16.81 -6.74 10.06
C VAL A 654 -16.48 -7.22 8.64
N LEU A 655 -16.82 -6.44 7.62
CA LEU A 655 -16.59 -6.79 6.21
C LEU A 655 -15.24 -6.27 5.67
N ASP A 656 -14.24 -6.14 6.54
CA ASP A 656 -12.86 -5.79 6.21
C ASP A 656 -12.72 -4.41 5.53
N PHE A 657 -13.49 -3.41 5.97
CA PHE A 657 -13.26 -2.03 5.51
C PHE A 657 -11.83 -1.58 5.84
N CYS A 658 -11.24 -0.84 4.92
CA CYS A 658 -9.85 -0.40 5.00
C CYS A 658 -9.56 0.41 6.27
N ASP A 659 -8.38 0.19 6.88
CA ASP A 659 -7.84 1.09 7.89
C ASP A 659 -7.67 2.48 7.27
N THR A 660 -8.30 3.47 7.85
CA THR A 660 -8.16 4.84 7.35
C THR A 660 -6.88 5.48 7.88
N ALA A 661 -6.30 5.02 8.99
CA ALA A 661 -5.12 5.64 9.61
C ALA A 661 -3.80 5.31 8.89
N ARG A 662 -3.75 4.23 8.11
CA ARG A 662 -2.54 3.77 7.40
C ARG A 662 -2.82 3.60 5.92
N SER A 663 -1.81 3.84 5.09
CA SER A 663 -1.93 3.63 3.66
C SER A 663 -2.11 2.14 3.39
N ALA A 664 -3.17 1.77 2.67
CA ALA A 664 -3.45 0.37 2.36
C ALA A 664 -3.15 0.07 0.89
N GLY A 665 -1.95 -0.49 0.63
CA GLY A 665 -1.57 -0.95 -0.72
C GLY A 665 -2.35 -2.17 -1.20
N ARG A 666 -2.90 -2.95 -0.27
CA ARG A 666 -3.77 -4.10 -0.49
C ARG A 666 -4.75 -4.19 0.68
N ARG A 667 -6.01 -4.50 0.38
CA ARG A 667 -7.01 -4.80 1.40
C ARG A 667 -6.94 -6.26 1.79
N GLU A 668 -7.09 -6.53 3.07
CA GLU A 668 -7.38 -7.87 3.55
C GLU A 668 -8.82 -8.23 3.17
N VAL A 669 -9.03 -9.46 2.71
CA VAL A 669 -10.37 -9.98 2.47
C VAL A 669 -10.46 -11.31 3.18
N THR A 670 -11.17 -11.32 4.29
CA THR A 670 -11.33 -12.51 5.12
C THR A 670 -12.65 -13.20 4.81
N THR A 671 -12.74 -14.49 5.15
CA THR A 671 -13.98 -15.27 5.08
C THR A 671 -14.19 -15.92 6.44
N VAL A 672 -14.88 -15.20 7.33
CA VAL A 672 -15.08 -15.59 8.73
C VAL A 672 -16.57 -15.58 9.10
N ALA A 673 -16.96 -16.44 10.04
CA ALA A 673 -18.36 -16.60 10.45
C ALA A 673 -19.08 -15.29 10.86
N PRO A 674 -18.43 -14.32 11.55
CA PRO A 674 -19.05 -13.01 11.84
C PRO A 674 -19.52 -12.25 10.60
N GLN A 675 -18.88 -12.42 9.44
CA GLN A 675 -19.29 -11.78 8.20
C GLN A 675 -20.59 -12.37 7.68
N SER A 676 -20.68 -13.69 7.59
CA SER A 676 -21.91 -14.39 7.19
C SER A 676 -23.06 -14.07 8.16
N LEU A 677 -22.81 -14.03 9.47
CA LEU A 677 -23.82 -13.65 10.46
C LEU A 677 -24.27 -12.19 10.32
N THR A 678 -23.36 -11.28 9.95
CA THR A 678 -23.69 -9.87 9.65
C THR A 678 -24.53 -9.75 8.40
N LEU A 679 -24.20 -10.49 7.34
CA LEU A 679 -25.00 -10.55 6.13
C LEU A 679 -26.36 -11.22 6.37
N PHE A 680 -26.45 -12.14 7.34
CA PHE A 680 -27.71 -12.78 7.68
C PHE A 680 -28.61 -11.87 8.51
N ASN A 681 -28.11 -11.30 9.63
CA ASN A 681 -28.93 -10.65 10.66
C ASN A 681 -28.71 -9.13 10.82
N GLY A 682 -27.84 -8.51 10.03
CA GLY A 682 -27.52 -7.09 10.17
C GLY A 682 -28.72 -6.17 9.92
N ASP A 683 -28.84 -5.09 10.71
CA ASP A 683 -29.93 -4.11 10.59
C ASP A 683 -30.09 -3.58 9.16
N PHE A 684 -28.96 -3.27 8.50
CA PHE A 684 -28.94 -2.80 7.12
C PHE A 684 -29.50 -3.85 6.16
N VAL A 685 -29.04 -5.10 6.28
CA VAL A 685 -29.46 -6.18 5.38
C VAL A 685 -30.94 -6.49 5.55
N ASN A 686 -31.44 -6.51 6.79
CA ASN A 686 -32.86 -6.68 7.07
C ASN A 686 -33.73 -5.58 6.44
N ARG A 687 -33.26 -4.31 6.44
CA ARG A 687 -33.98 -3.23 5.74
C ARG A 687 -33.94 -3.39 4.23
N GLN A 688 -32.75 -3.67 3.66
CA GLN A 688 -32.63 -3.85 2.22
C GLN A 688 -33.40 -5.07 1.72
N ALA A 689 -33.53 -6.13 2.52
CA ALA A 689 -34.31 -7.30 2.17
C ALA A 689 -35.82 -7.01 2.11
N ARG A 690 -36.33 -6.14 2.98
CA ARG A 690 -37.73 -5.65 2.90
C ARG A 690 -37.94 -4.81 1.66
N HIS A 691 -37.04 -3.87 1.38
CA HIS A 691 -37.11 -3.07 0.15
C HIS A 691 -37.02 -3.95 -1.11
N PHE A 692 -36.21 -5.00 -1.07
CA PHE A 692 -36.10 -5.94 -2.17
C PHE A 692 -37.40 -6.74 -2.34
N ALA A 693 -38.01 -7.23 -1.26
CA ALA A 693 -39.33 -7.88 -1.33
C ALA A 693 -40.40 -6.93 -1.91
N ASP A 694 -40.45 -5.68 -1.47
CA ASP A 694 -41.36 -4.65 -1.99
C ASP A 694 -41.15 -4.38 -3.49
N ARG A 695 -39.89 -4.42 -3.95
CA ARG A 695 -39.54 -4.34 -5.37
C ARG A 695 -40.03 -5.55 -6.15
N LEU A 696 -39.85 -6.76 -5.62
CA LEU A 696 -40.29 -7.99 -6.28
C LEU A 696 -41.81 -8.06 -6.41
N GLU A 697 -42.55 -7.67 -5.37
CA GLU A 697 -44.01 -7.58 -5.44
C GLU A 697 -44.47 -6.59 -6.53
N ARG A 698 -43.81 -5.44 -6.63
CA ARG A 698 -44.13 -4.42 -7.63
C ARG A 698 -43.79 -4.85 -9.06
N GLU A 699 -42.65 -5.51 -9.27
CA GLU A 699 -42.15 -5.86 -10.61
C GLU A 699 -42.68 -7.21 -11.12
N ALA A 700 -42.87 -8.19 -10.25
CA ALA A 700 -43.26 -9.56 -10.62
C ALA A 700 -44.70 -9.93 -10.22
N GLY A 701 -45.38 -9.09 -9.43
CA GLY A 701 -46.72 -9.36 -8.90
C GLY A 701 -46.72 -10.41 -7.78
N PRO A 702 -47.87 -11.02 -7.47
CA PRO A 702 -48.04 -11.89 -6.30
C PRO A 702 -47.67 -13.37 -6.56
N VAL A 703 -47.14 -13.71 -7.75
CA VAL A 703 -46.83 -15.11 -8.12
C VAL A 703 -45.44 -15.49 -7.60
N PRO A 704 -45.31 -16.45 -6.65
CA PRO A 704 -44.02 -16.76 -6.03
C PRO A 704 -42.92 -17.14 -7.02
N GLU A 705 -43.23 -17.95 -8.03
CA GLU A 705 -42.25 -18.36 -9.05
C GLU A 705 -41.66 -17.15 -9.79
N LYS A 706 -42.50 -16.18 -10.18
CA LYS A 706 -42.03 -14.97 -10.86
C LYS A 706 -41.20 -14.08 -9.95
N GLN A 707 -41.54 -14.02 -8.66
CA GLN A 707 -40.77 -13.28 -7.66
C GLN A 707 -39.38 -13.90 -7.47
N ILE A 708 -39.28 -15.24 -7.40
CA ILE A 708 -38.00 -15.96 -7.30
C ILE A 708 -37.16 -15.73 -8.56
N GLU A 709 -37.75 -15.90 -9.75
CA GLU A 709 -37.05 -15.67 -11.02
C GLU A 709 -36.50 -14.25 -11.12
N ARG A 710 -37.32 -13.24 -10.78
CA ARG A 710 -36.89 -11.84 -10.80
C ARG A 710 -35.81 -11.55 -9.74
N ALA A 711 -35.88 -12.18 -8.58
CA ALA A 711 -34.86 -12.04 -7.54
C ALA A 711 -33.49 -12.54 -8.02
N TYR A 712 -33.46 -13.72 -8.64
CA TYR A 712 -32.24 -14.31 -9.19
C TYR A 712 -31.68 -13.49 -10.36
N GLN A 713 -32.54 -12.98 -11.24
CA GLN A 713 -32.11 -12.11 -12.33
C GLN A 713 -31.44 -10.83 -11.81
N LEU A 714 -32.07 -10.15 -10.85
CA LEU A 714 -31.55 -8.90 -10.29
C LEU A 714 -30.27 -9.12 -9.48
N ALA A 715 -30.23 -10.16 -8.65
CA ALA A 715 -29.11 -10.39 -7.73
C ALA A 715 -27.92 -11.12 -8.38
N LEU A 716 -28.21 -12.12 -9.23
CA LEU A 716 -27.23 -13.08 -9.76
C LEU A 716 -27.07 -13.00 -11.28
N GLY A 717 -27.92 -12.25 -11.99
CA GLY A 717 -27.85 -12.11 -13.45
C GLY A 717 -28.24 -13.38 -14.21
N ARG A 718 -28.98 -14.31 -13.60
CA ARG A 718 -29.48 -15.55 -14.23
C ARG A 718 -30.84 -15.93 -13.67
N LEU A 719 -31.50 -16.90 -14.30
CA LEU A 719 -32.65 -17.59 -13.72
C LEU A 719 -32.18 -18.64 -12.67
N PRO A 720 -33.03 -18.97 -11.69
CA PRO A 720 -32.78 -20.11 -10.81
C PRO A 720 -32.81 -21.40 -11.63
N ASP A 721 -32.00 -22.38 -11.23
CA ASP A 721 -32.15 -23.73 -11.75
C ASP A 721 -33.42 -24.41 -11.19
N LYS A 722 -33.71 -25.62 -11.68
CA LYS A 722 -34.93 -26.35 -11.28
C LYS A 722 -34.96 -26.70 -9.79
N LEU A 723 -33.81 -26.98 -9.20
CA LEU A 723 -33.69 -27.33 -7.79
C LEU A 723 -33.81 -26.07 -6.92
N GLU A 724 -33.07 -25.02 -7.27
CA GLU A 724 -33.14 -23.70 -6.61
C GLU A 724 -34.57 -23.15 -6.60
N LEU A 725 -35.28 -23.20 -7.74
CA LEU A 725 -36.67 -22.76 -7.83
C LEU A 725 -37.60 -23.59 -6.93
N ALA A 726 -37.41 -24.92 -6.91
CA ALA A 726 -38.23 -25.81 -6.10
C ALA A 726 -38.02 -25.58 -4.59
N GLU A 727 -36.76 -25.45 -4.15
CA GLU A 727 -36.40 -25.21 -2.76
C GLU A 727 -36.83 -23.82 -2.28
N MET A 728 -36.66 -22.76 -3.10
CA MET A 728 -37.12 -21.41 -2.73
C MET A 728 -38.64 -21.33 -2.64
N ARG A 729 -39.38 -22.01 -3.53
CA ARG A 729 -40.85 -22.07 -3.42
C ARG A 729 -41.29 -22.80 -2.15
N LYS A 730 -40.64 -23.93 -1.84
CA LYS A 730 -40.91 -24.68 -0.61
C LYS A 730 -40.64 -23.80 0.62
N PHE A 731 -39.50 -23.13 0.65
CA PHE A 731 -39.12 -22.19 1.71
C PHE A 731 -40.19 -21.11 1.94
N LEU A 732 -40.68 -20.45 0.88
CA LEU A 732 -41.70 -19.40 1.02
C LEU A 732 -43.00 -19.94 1.66
N VAL A 733 -43.42 -21.16 1.31
CA VAL A 733 -44.62 -21.78 1.87
C VAL A 733 -44.42 -22.15 3.34
N GLU A 734 -43.30 -22.80 3.67
CA GLU A 734 -43.00 -23.25 5.03
C GLU A 734 -42.79 -22.07 5.98
N GLU A 735 -42.06 -21.04 5.56
CA GLU A 735 -41.80 -19.84 6.35
C GLU A 735 -43.09 -19.05 6.61
N ALA A 736 -43.95 -18.87 5.59
CA ALA A 736 -45.25 -18.21 5.77
C ALA A 736 -46.15 -18.98 6.74
N ALA A 737 -46.16 -20.32 6.67
CA ALA A 737 -46.91 -21.15 7.61
C ALA A 737 -46.35 -21.06 9.04
N SER A 738 -45.02 -21.05 9.20
CA SER A 738 -44.36 -20.89 10.49
C SER A 738 -44.69 -19.54 11.14
N LEU A 739 -44.63 -18.45 10.36
CA LEU A 739 -44.94 -17.09 10.84
C LEU A 739 -46.39 -16.91 11.32
N LEU A 740 -47.33 -17.65 10.72
CA LEU A 740 -48.73 -17.69 11.16
C LEU A 740 -48.91 -18.56 12.41
N ALA A 741 -48.16 -19.65 12.53
CA ALA A 741 -48.19 -20.53 13.70
C ALA A 741 -47.57 -19.88 14.95
N ASP A 742 -46.49 -19.10 14.78
CA ASP A 742 -45.84 -18.35 15.86
C ASP A 742 -46.79 -17.35 16.52
N ASP A 743 -47.66 -16.71 15.73
CA ASP A 743 -48.69 -15.79 16.23
C ASP A 743 -49.87 -16.51 16.91
N ALA A 744 -50.02 -17.83 16.71
CA ALA A 744 -51.04 -18.66 17.34
C ALA A 744 -50.61 -19.27 18.69
N GLY A 745 -49.36 -19.02 19.13
CA GLY A 745 -48.84 -19.44 20.43
C GLY A 745 -49.46 -18.69 21.63
N PRO A 746 -49.15 -19.06 22.89
CA PRO A 746 -49.68 -18.38 24.07
C PRO A 746 -49.26 -16.90 24.07
N VAL A 747 -50.22 -16.00 23.93
CA VAL A 747 -50.00 -14.55 24.01
C VAL A 747 -49.42 -14.24 25.39
N THR A 748 -48.13 -13.88 25.45
CA THR A 748 -47.54 -13.34 26.68
C THR A 748 -48.26 -12.05 27.01
N VAL A 749 -48.81 -11.95 28.24
CA VAL A 749 -49.49 -10.75 28.73
C VAL A 749 -48.60 -9.53 28.51
N GLY A 750 -48.96 -8.67 27.55
CA GLY A 750 -48.23 -7.47 27.20
C GLY A 750 -47.56 -7.41 25.82
N ASP A 751 -47.74 -8.40 24.92
CA ASP A 751 -47.32 -8.25 23.51
C ASP A 751 -48.34 -7.37 22.74
N PRO A 752 -47.96 -6.15 22.29
CA PRO A 752 -48.90 -5.19 21.71
C PRO A 752 -49.17 -5.40 20.21
N ARG A 753 -48.65 -6.48 19.59
CA ARG A 753 -48.70 -6.67 18.14
C ARG A 753 -49.98 -7.42 17.71
N PRO A 754 -50.72 -6.94 16.68
CA PRO A 754 -51.84 -7.69 16.12
C PRO A 754 -51.36 -8.97 15.43
N PRO A 755 -52.17 -10.05 15.39
CA PRO A 755 -51.82 -11.26 14.66
C PRO A 755 -51.66 -10.97 13.17
N ARG A 756 -50.63 -11.54 12.54
CA ARG A 756 -50.36 -11.38 11.11
C ARG A 756 -51.48 -11.96 10.25
N THR A 757 -51.80 -11.27 9.16
CA THR A 757 -52.61 -11.86 8.09
C THR A 757 -51.77 -12.80 7.23
N ALA A 758 -52.41 -13.62 6.40
CA ALA A 758 -51.71 -14.45 5.42
C ALA A 758 -50.86 -13.61 4.45
N ALA A 759 -51.32 -12.41 4.09
CA ALA A 759 -50.57 -11.48 3.24
C ALA A 759 -49.32 -10.94 3.97
N ASP A 760 -49.43 -10.61 5.27
CA ASP A 760 -48.28 -10.19 6.08
C ASP A 760 -47.24 -11.31 6.19
N ALA A 761 -47.69 -12.55 6.42
CA ALA A 761 -46.81 -13.70 6.49
C ALA A 761 -46.09 -13.98 5.17
N GLN A 762 -46.79 -13.87 4.03
CA GLN A 762 -46.20 -14.01 2.69
C GLN A 762 -45.15 -12.94 2.41
N ARG A 763 -45.44 -11.66 2.71
CA ARG A 763 -44.49 -10.56 2.51
C ARG A 763 -43.25 -10.70 3.40
N LEU A 764 -43.43 -11.15 4.64
CA LEU A 764 -42.31 -11.43 5.53
C LEU A 764 -41.48 -12.62 5.05
N ALA A 765 -42.11 -13.72 4.60
CA ALA A 765 -41.40 -14.87 4.01
C ALA A 765 -40.60 -14.45 2.77
N LEU A 766 -41.16 -13.59 1.91
CA LEU A 766 -40.44 -13.02 0.78
C LEU A 766 -39.24 -12.17 1.21
N SER A 767 -39.39 -11.34 2.26
CA SER A 767 -38.26 -10.62 2.85
C SER A 767 -37.20 -11.56 3.43
N GLN A 768 -37.57 -12.71 3.99
CA GLN A 768 -36.60 -13.71 4.46
C GLN A 768 -35.86 -14.37 3.30
N MET A 769 -36.56 -14.69 2.20
CA MET A 769 -35.96 -15.20 0.98
C MET A 769 -34.94 -14.20 0.41
N CYS A 770 -35.26 -12.91 0.37
CA CYS A 770 -34.32 -11.87 -0.03
C CYS A 770 -33.04 -11.86 0.82
N ARG A 771 -33.13 -12.14 2.13
CA ARG A 771 -31.94 -12.28 2.99
C ARG A 771 -31.12 -13.52 2.62
N VAL A 772 -31.77 -14.64 2.29
CA VAL A 772 -31.07 -15.84 1.80
C VAL A 772 -30.31 -15.52 0.52
N VAL A 773 -30.93 -14.83 -0.44
CA VAL A 773 -30.29 -14.42 -1.70
C VAL A 773 -29.05 -13.56 -1.45
N PHE A 774 -29.12 -12.59 -0.52
CA PHE A 774 -27.96 -11.77 -0.13
C PHE A 774 -26.81 -12.55 0.54
N ASN A 775 -27.07 -13.77 1.03
CA ASN A 775 -26.07 -14.64 1.66
C ASN A 775 -25.55 -15.73 0.72
N LEU A 776 -26.01 -15.79 -0.53
CA LEU A 776 -25.45 -16.71 -1.51
C LEU A 776 -24.01 -16.32 -1.84
N ASN A 777 -23.15 -17.32 -2.03
CA ASN A 777 -21.77 -17.08 -2.47
C ASN A 777 -21.75 -16.27 -3.77
N GLU A 778 -22.61 -16.61 -4.74
CA GLU A 778 -22.70 -15.90 -6.01
C GLU A 778 -23.06 -14.40 -5.85
N PHE A 779 -23.68 -13.99 -4.73
CA PHE A 779 -23.96 -12.58 -4.45
C PHE A 779 -22.71 -11.80 -4.01
N VAL A 780 -21.81 -12.43 -3.27
CA VAL A 780 -20.61 -11.79 -2.69
C VAL A 780 -19.32 -12.04 -3.49
N TYR A 781 -19.44 -12.69 -4.65
CA TYR A 781 -18.36 -12.92 -5.62
C TYR A 781 -18.78 -12.38 -7.01
N PRO A 782 -17.82 -11.86 -7.81
CA PRO A 782 -18.09 -11.31 -9.15
C PRO A 782 -18.36 -12.41 -10.18
N ASP A 783 -17.89 -13.63 -9.94
CA ASP A 783 -18.01 -14.81 -10.78
C ASP A 783 -18.69 -15.96 -10.03
#